data_AF-A0A0F3RMZ8-F1
#
_entry.id   AF-A0A0F3RMZ8-F1
#
_cell.length_a   1.000
_cell.length_b   1.000
_cell.length_c   1.000
_cell.angle_alpha   90.00
_cell.angle_beta   90.00
_cell.angle_gamma   90.00
#
_symmetry.space_group_name_H-M   'P 1'
#
loop_
_entity.id
_entity.type
_entity.pdbx_description
1 polymer ?
#
loop_
_entity_poly.entity_id
_entity_poly.type
_entity_poly.pdbx_seq_one_letter_code
_entity_poly.pdbx_strand_id
1 'polypeptide(L)'
;MPIEDEGQNKINKLTEKLSTEGINSTTIKLIDTELQKLYCQLEKSGQVSIKLIDWIQYFRRIVNDYNKKKINIIASLNGIIFLFRQYIASTNIRIETFNIEPLINNTVIRMRKNFENENINLNVQNDIKPILIGDSFRIKAVISQLIGSAIINSSKNSKITINLNQYSEILQFTVQNIGLSTSKEKLERINAELENTNLVMYQELGEGLAFIKHLTHQMKWNLRVKEHNNYVTLANSYNHNVAVKLINGDIADGIVLLSDNNSLRADNTLKESINQLINDWKNSKFELQDRLIIAGHKEAENINQHIRNYMKENGALKGPEYSILISGAESKKYANYMAGDRIVFQTNDKDLQIQNSEFATLVSIDESKFVAKTDTGNEVSFDLNKISFKHGYATTVCNPQTAIKKDVYVLHNDGVGIESSNISMIGNAEQVRLYYNVQATKNVANLIEQLSTAKADSINSKDENNNVQANEVRQYQSSQNYKQNDHNSNSKAELRELKNQIASRTETIAWDLLGDPNKRLSRYGKIRWGDTGKIQVTTEGKYAGKWYDFSTGQKGDLLSLVQIKRGYSFFEAKEYLKTMVGMSNISQQYQRPPKTDDSQQYTQQSESVKIAKVQNLYELSSKIHGYEIDTSPSAEVEIVKKYLENRGITFDKSTASSDLKASILFDTQTRENYSAFTAFARNSKGEITGVQAVYLNSAGDKANISINRRSFGKIRGSFITIAKRNANDPNITIIAEGAETALSLQQSGIKGNIIASAGISNLTNYSPFPGEKIIIAADNDSKNSITNNTVIKSAKMLEMKGAITCIVKPPENSDFNNLLQSCGDQSIRDIIEPEITKLTKAVETTKLTQTENNSIAKQNDITNVKELYNKSSSLYYSKQEEEAKVEAIVANKFLENHTGIYSAKIFNNSNLRANMVFDEETQKSWPALTIFVKNEAGEITGAKILTLNSKTCNKADVPEKSVGTISGSFAEIAQQNLKYSPVTIITKDIETALTIRQAGVEGKILCAIEAENLQNYNPGPKEKIILAVKNKDKHFGFATIR
;
A
#
# COMPACT_ATOMS: atom_id res chain seq x y z
N MET A 1 -25.66 5.79 -12.76
CA MET A 1 -25.21 7.21 -12.75
C MET A 1 -26.18 8.22 -13.44
N PRO A 2 -27.53 8.12 -13.38
CA PRO A 2 -28.40 9.16 -13.96
C PRO A 2 -28.78 10.28 -12.97
N ILE A 3 -28.48 10.14 -11.68
CA ILE A 3 -29.12 10.92 -10.60
C ILE A 3 -28.45 12.29 -10.38
N GLU A 4 -27.12 12.39 -10.42
CA GLU A 4 -26.37 13.65 -10.24
C GLU A 4 -26.56 14.65 -11.40
N ASP A 5 -27.10 14.14 -12.51
CA ASP A 5 -27.05 14.79 -13.80
C ASP A 5 -28.21 15.76 -14.06
N GLU A 6 -29.36 15.47 -13.48
CA GLU A 6 -30.58 16.25 -13.69
C GLU A 6 -30.65 17.46 -12.76
N GLY A 7 -30.17 17.31 -11.51
CA GLY A 7 -30.12 18.40 -10.53
C GLY A 7 -29.09 19.47 -10.87
N GLN A 8 -27.86 19.08 -11.24
CA GLN A 8 -26.79 20.05 -11.59
C GLN A 8 -27.16 20.92 -12.79
N ASN A 9 -27.83 20.34 -13.79
CA ASN A 9 -28.23 21.08 -14.97
C ASN A 9 -29.42 22.01 -14.75
N LYS A 10 -30.37 21.64 -13.88
CA LYS A 10 -31.45 22.57 -13.46
C LYS A 10 -30.90 23.76 -12.69
N ILE A 11 -29.89 23.53 -11.84
CA ILE A 11 -29.21 24.61 -11.10
C ILE A 11 -28.51 25.56 -12.07
N ASN A 12 -27.80 25.05 -13.09
CA ASN A 12 -27.14 25.89 -14.09
C ASN A 12 -28.17 26.72 -14.90
N LYS A 13 -29.27 26.11 -15.36
CA LYS A 13 -30.36 26.78 -16.09
C LYS A 13 -31.04 27.88 -15.26
N LEU A 14 -31.27 27.62 -13.98
CA LEU A 14 -31.86 28.59 -13.06
C LEU A 14 -30.88 29.73 -12.70
N THR A 15 -29.57 29.45 -12.72
CA THR A 15 -28.52 30.46 -12.50
C THR A 15 -28.40 31.41 -13.69
N GLU A 16 -28.51 30.90 -14.92
CA GLU A 16 -28.51 31.68 -16.16
C GLU A 16 -29.79 32.53 -16.32
N LYS A 17 -30.93 32.02 -15.82
CA LYS A 17 -32.18 32.78 -15.76
C LYS A 17 -32.12 33.93 -14.73
N LEU A 18 -31.39 33.74 -13.63
CA LEU A 18 -31.16 34.79 -12.62
C LEU A 18 -30.23 35.91 -13.12
N SER A 19 -29.26 35.61 -13.99
CA SER A 19 -28.35 36.62 -14.54
C SER A 19 -29.00 37.48 -15.64
N THR A 20 -30.05 36.98 -16.28
CA THR A 20 -30.74 37.65 -17.42
C THR A 20 -32.04 38.33 -17.03
N GLU A 21 -32.86 37.76 -16.13
CA GLU A 21 -34.18 38.32 -15.76
C GLU A 21 -34.16 39.13 -14.45
N GLY A 22 -33.02 39.15 -13.74
CA GLY A 22 -32.88 39.75 -12.42
C GLY A 22 -33.49 38.88 -11.31
N ILE A 23 -33.04 39.12 -10.08
CA ILE A 23 -33.33 38.25 -8.92
C ILE A 23 -34.80 38.39 -8.48
N ASN A 24 -35.63 37.37 -8.74
CA ASN A 24 -36.99 37.22 -8.19
C ASN A 24 -37.05 36.06 -7.16
N SER A 25 -37.93 36.18 -6.16
CA SER A 25 -38.02 35.22 -5.04
C SER A 25 -38.44 33.82 -5.46
N THR A 26 -39.16 33.70 -6.57
CA THR A 26 -39.70 32.44 -7.09
C THR A 26 -38.59 31.60 -7.71
N THR A 27 -37.68 32.23 -8.48
CA THR A 27 -36.51 31.55 -9.09
C THR A 27 -35.53 31.04 -8.03
N ILE A 28 -35.36 31.78 -6.93
CA ILE A 28 -34.49 31.35 -5.81
C ILE A 28 -35.09 30.17 -5.04
N LYS A 29 -36.41 30.19 -4.79
CA LYS A 29 -37.09 29.03 -4.17
C LYS A 29 -36.96 27.77 -5.04
N LEU A 30 -36.98 27.93 -6.36
CA LEU A 30 -36.76 26.82 -7.30
C LEU A 30 -35.33 26.27 -7.22
N ILE A 31 -34.31 27.12 -7.09
CA ILE A 31 -32.91 26.70 -6.91
C ILE A 31 -32.71 25.95 -5.60
N ASP A 32 -33.23 26.47 -4.49
CA ASP A 32 -33.15 25.81 -3.19
C ASP A 32 -33.82 24.43 -3.24
N THR A 33 -34.98 24.33 -3.87
CA THR A 33 -35.71 23.07 -4.03
C THR A 33 -34.93 22.03 -4.85
N GLU A 34 -34.24 22.43 -5.92
CA GLU A 34 -33.46 21.50 -6.73
C GLU A 34 -32.14 21.09 -6.04
N LEU A 35 -31.52 21.98 -5.26
CA LEU A 35 -30.36 21.63 -4.41
C LEU A 35 -30.74 20.68 -3.28
N GLN A 36 -31.94 20.80 -2.70
CA GLN A 36 -32.48 19.83 -1.74
C GLN A 36 -32.61 18.43 -2.36
N LYS A 37 -33.10 18.36 -3.60
CA LYS A 37 -33.20 17.08 -4.33
C LYS A 37 -31.82 16.49 -4.60
N LEU A 38 -30.87 17.31 -5.05
CA LEU A 38 -29.49 16.89 -5.29
C LEU A 38 -28.82 16.38 -4.01
N TYR A 39 -29.01 17.09 -2.88
CA TYR A 39 -28.55 16.68 -1.56
C TYR A 39 -29.05 15.28 -1.18
N CYS A 40 -30.38 15.07 -1.21
CA CYS A 40 -30.98 13.78 -0.85
C CYS A 40 -30.57 12.64 -1.81
N GLN A 41 -30.30 12.97 -3.07
CA GLN A 41 -29.88 12.01 -4.07
C GLN A 41 -28.40 11.59 -3.90
N LEU A 42 -27.53 12.55 -3.65
CA LEU A 42 -26.12 12.35 -3.37
C LEU A 42 -25.94 11.53 -2.08
N GLU A 43 -26.66 11.90 -1.02
CA GLU A 43 -26.69 11.20 0.27
C GLU A 43 -27.12 9.72 0.12
N LYS A 44 -28.13 9.44 -0.71
CA LYS A 44 -28.58 8.07 -1.00
C LYS A 44 -27.59 7.25 -1.84
N SER A 45 -26.71 7.89 -2.60
CA SER A 45 -25.74 7.22 -3.48
C SER A 45 -24.44 6.82 -2.79
N GLY A 46 -24.20 7.29 -1.57
CA GLY A 46 -22.97 7.02 -0.81
C GLY A 46 -21.70 7.72 -1.35
N GLN A 47 -21.82 8.61 -2.35
CA GLN A 47 -20.67 9.24 -3.02
C GLN A 47 -20.25 10.60 -2.45
N VAL A 48 -20.58 10.92 -1.20
CA VAL A 48 -20.46 12.29 -0.68
C VAL A 48 -19.30 12.44 0.28
N SER A 49 -18.40 13.40 0.03
CA SER A 49 -17.49 13.87 1.09
C SER A 49 -18.21 14.84 2.02
N ILE A 50 -17.86 14.79 3.30
CA ILE A 50 -18.35 15.69 4.36
C ILE A 50 -18.28 17.18 3.95
N LYS A 51 -17.23 17.56 3.21
CA LYS A 51 -17.08 18.94 2.70
C LYS A 51 -18.23 19.38 1.80
N LEU A 52 -18.74 18.51 0.90
CA LEU A 52 -19.82 18.86 -0.03
C LEU A 52 -21.16 19.12 0.70
N ILE A 53 -21.40 18.41 1.80
CA ILE A 53 -22.58 18.59 2.66
C ILE A 53 -22.50 19.94 3.38
N ASP A 54 -21.35 20.25 3.97
CA ASP A 54 -21.12 21.54 4.63
C ASP A 54 -21.30 22.72 3.67
N TRP A 55 -20.89 22.55 2.39
CA TRP A 55 -21.06 23.57 1.35
C TRP A 55 -22.52 23.80 0.95
N ILE A 56 -23.33 22.74 0.82
CA ILE A 56 -24.77 22.88 0.53
C ILE A 56 -25.49 23.59 1.68
N GLN A 57 -25.10 23.31 2.93
CA GLN A 57 -25.64 23.97 4.12
C GLN A 57 -25.24 25.45 4.20
N TYR A 58 -23.99 25.77 3.84
CA TYR A 58 -23.54 27.15 3.75
C TYR A 58 -24.31 27.96 2.70
N PHE A 59 -24.63 27.37 1.55
CA PHE A 59 -25.45 28.05 0.53
C PHE A 59 -26.89 28.28 1.00
N ARG A 60 -27.52 27.29 1.65
CA ARG A 60 -28.86 27.46 2.23
C ARG A 60 -28.90 28.62 3.20
N ARG A 61 -27.86 28.82 4.00
CA ARG A 61 -27.74 29.96 4.89
C ARG A 61 -27.73 31.30 4.13
N ILE A 62 -27.02 31.40 3.01
CA ILE A 62 -26.98 32.61 2.17
C ILE A 62 -28.33 32.86 1.47
N VAL A 63 -28.96 31.81 0.94
CA VAL A 63 -30.30 31.89 0.34
C VAL A 63 -31.36 32.28 1.37
N ASN A 64 -31.26 31.80 2.61
CA ASN A 64 -32.18 32.17 3.67
C ASN A 64 -32.01 33.61 4.17
N ASP A 65 -30.87 34.25 3.89
CA ASP A 65 -30.57 35.67 4.22
C ASP A 65 -30.97 36.65 3.08
N TYR A 66 -31.78 36.16 2.12
CA TYR A 66 -32.20 36.79 0.85
C TYR A 66 -32.60 38.28 0.94
N ASN A 67 -33.14 38.72 2.06
CA ASN A 67 -33.63 40.09 2.22
C ASN A 67 -32.53 41.15 2.35
N LYS A 68 -31.23 40.79 2.46
CA LYS A 68 -30.20 41.78 2.87
C LYS A 68 -29.17 42.28 1.85
N LYS A 69 -29.08 41.81 0.59
CA LYS A 69 -28.37 42.52 -0.51
C LYS A 69 -28.41 41.76 -1.86
N LYS A 70 -29.04 42.38 -2.85
CA LYS A 70 -29.27 41.91 -4.23
C LYS A 70 -28.01 41.62 -5.07
N ILE A 71 -26.81 42.03 -4.63
CA ILE A 71 -25.54 41.88 -5.38
C ILE A 71 -24.72 40.67 -4.90
N ASN A 72 -24.90 40.21 -3.66
CA ASN A 72 -24.06 39.16 -3.07
C ASN A 72 -24.41 37.74 -3.54
N ILE A 73 -25.60 37.51 -4.10
CA ILE A 73 -26.09 36.16 -4.41
C ILE A 73 -25.39 35.58 -5.66
N ILE A 74 -25.13 36.39 -6.69
CA ILE A 74 -24.42 35.95 -7.91
C ILE A 74 -22.96 35.64 -7.57
N ALA A 75 -22.29 36.51 -6.80
CA ALA A 75 -20.94 36.23 -6.31
C ALA A 75 -20.89 34.98 -5.42
N SER A 76 -21.91 34.74 -4.59
CA SER A 76 -22.00 33.53 -3.76
C SER A 76 -22.23 32.26 -4.59
N LEU A 77 -23.08 32.33 -5.63
CA LEU A 77 -23.33 31.24 -6.56
C LEU A 77 -22.07 30.87 -7.37
N ASN A 78 -21.36 31.86 -7.90
CA ASN A 78 -20.07 31.63 -8.58
C ASN A 78 -19.03 31.05 -7.61
N GLY A 79 -19.01 31.53 -6.36
CA GLY A 79 -18.20 30.93 -5.29
C GLY A 79 -18.51 29.44 -5.09
N ILE A 80 -19.78 29.04 -5.15
CA ILE A 80 -20.18 27.63 -5.00
C ILE A 80 -19.79 26.77 -6.21
N ILE A 81 -19.97 27.30 -7.42
CA ILE A 81 -19.52 26.62 -8.64
C ILE A 81 -17.99 26.44 -8.60
N PHE A 82 -17.25 27.46 -8.17
CA PHE A 82 -15.80 27.41 -7.97
C PHE A 82 -15.39 26.35 -6.93
N LEU A 83 -16.10 26.27 -5.80
CA LEU A 83 -15.81 25.30 -4.75
C LEU A 83 -16.19 23.87 -5.13
N PHE A 84 -17.27 23.68 -5.89
CA PHE A 84 -17.65 22.39 -6.45
C PHE A 84 -16.62 21.91 -7.48
N ARG A 85 -16.12 22.83 -8.33
CA ARG A 85 -15.00 22.60 -9.23
C ARG A 85 -13.73 22.23 -8.45
N GLN A 86 -13.40 22.93 -7.36
CA GLN A 86 -12.28 22.57 -6.48
C GLN A 86 -12.47 21.19 -5.84
N TYR A 87 -13.69 20.83 -5.45
CA TYR A 87 -13.96 19.52 -4.87
C TYR A 87 -13.68 18.40 -5.88
N ILE A 88 -14.26 18.47 -7.09
CA ILE A 88 -14.00 17.50 -8.15
C ILE A 88 -12.50 17.42 -8.44
N ALA A 89 -11.84 18.57 -8.59
CA ALA A 89 -10.39 18.67 -8.72
C ALA A 89 -9.63 18.00 -7.55
N SER A 90 -10.09 18.13 -6.31
CA SER A 90 -9.41 17.58 -5.12
C SER A 90 -9.61 16.09 -4.89
N THR A 91 -10.57 15.47 -5.57
CA THR A 91 -10.76 14.01 -5.47
C THR A 91 -9.68 13.25 -6.25
N ASN A 92 -9.38 12.01 -5.84
CA ASN A 92 -8.48 11.17 -6.62
C ASN A 92 -9.15 10.75 -7.95
N ILE A 93 -8.34 10.51 -8.98
CA ILE A 93 -8.80 9.95 -10.26
C ILE A 93 -9.34 8.55 -10.01
N ARG A 94 -10.57 8.29 -10.45
CA ARG A 94 -11.20 6.97 -10.36
C ARG A 94 -10.94 6.24 -11.67
N ILE A 95 -10.16 5.18 -11.64
CA ILE A 95 -9.90 4.37 -12.82
C ILE A 95 -10.96 3.27 -12.88
N GLU A 96 -11.85 3.35 -13.86
CA GLU A 96 -12.89 2.37 -14.08
C GLU A 96 -13.01 2.00 -15.55
N THR A 97 -13.57 0.82 -15.81
CA THR A 97 -13.87 0.34 -17.16
C THR A 97 -15.31 0.73 -17.50
N PHE A 98 -15.52 1.51 -18.55
CA PHE A 98 -16.85 2.00 -18.92
C PHE A 98 -17.02 2.11 -20.44
N ASN A 99 -18.27 2.14 -20.90
CA ASN A 99 -18.56 2.34 -22.32
C ASN A 99 -18.65 3.84 -22.65
N ILE A 100 -17.83 4.32 -23.58
CA ILE A 100 -17.72 5.73 -23.92
C ILE A 100 -18.94 6.24 -24.69
N GLU A 101 -19.53 5.41 -25.53
CA GLU A 101 -20.62 5.82 -26.40
C GLU A 101 -21.91 6.14 -25.61
N PRO A 102 -22.40 5.28 -24.69
CA PRO A 102 -23.50 5.61 -23.80
C PRO A 102 -23.20 6.81 -22.90
N LEU A 103 -21.95 6.97 -22.45
CA LEU A 103 -21.57 8.11 -21.61
C LEU A 103 -21.76 9.44 -22.36
N ILE A 104 -21.28 9.51 -23.60
CA ILE A 104 -21.35 10.72 -24.42
C ILE A 104 -22.76 10.94 -24.95
N ASN A 105 -23.42 9.91 -25.47
CA ASN A 105 -24.81 9.97 -25.93
C ASN A 105 -25.73 10.51 -24.83
N ASN A 106 -25.67 9.93 -23.62
CA ASN A 106 -26.49 10.39 -22.50
C ASN A 106 -26.15 11.82 -22.08
N THR A 107 -24.87 12.19 -22.12
CA THR A 107 -24.44 13.56 -21.80
C THR A 107 -24.99 14.56 -22.80
N VAL A 108 -24.91 14.29 -24.10
CA VAL A 108 -25.42 15.17 -25.16
C VAL A 108 -26.95 15.28 -25.12
N ILE A 109 -27.67 14.15 -25.00
CA ILE A 109 -29.14 14.14 -24.86
C ILE A 109 -29.56 15.01 -23.68
N ARG A 110 -28.87 14.87 -22.56
CA ARG A 110 -29.11 15.65 -21.36
C ARG A 110 -28.84 17.14 -21.59
N MET A 111 -27.72 17.51 -22.22
CA MET A 111 -27.42 18.92 -22.53
C MET A 111 -28.46 19.54 -23.48
N ARG A 112 -28.95 18.79 -24.48
CA ARG A 112 -30.03 19.22 -25.38
C ARG A 112 -31.29 19.62 -24.61
N LYS A 113 -31.75 18.73 -23.71
CA LYS A 113 -32.91 18.96 -22.83
C LYS A 113 -32.68 20.14 -21.88
N ASN A 114 -31.48 20.23 -21.33
CA ASN A 114 -31.13 21.21 -20.31
C ASN A 114 -30.78 22.59 -20.85
N PHE A 115 -30.72 22.80 -22.15
CA PHE A 115 -30.58 24.13 -22.73
C PHE A 115 -31.68 24.46 -23.74
N GLU A 116 -32.67 23.56 -23.92
CA GLU A 116 -33.76 23.74 -24.91
C GLU A 116 -33.23 24.04 -26.32
N ASN A 117 -32.06 23.49 -26.66
CA ASN A 117 -31.40 23.69 -27.94
C ASN A 117 -31.32 22.37 -28.68
N GLU A 118 -32.19 22.16 -29.67
CA GLU A 118 -32.23 20.94 -30.47
C GLU A 118 -31.09 20.81 -31.48
N ASN A 119 -30.36 21.91 -31.75
CA ASN A 119 -29.26 21.96 -32.73
C ASN A 119 -27.91 21.45 -32.19
N ILE A 120 -27.93 20.67 -31.11
CA ILE A 120 -26.77 19.95 -30.58
C ILE A 120 -26.72 18.55 -31.22
N ASN A 121 -25.80 18.37 -32.16
CA ASN A 121 -25.61 17.14 -32.91
C ASN A 121 -24.38 16.38 -32.42
N LEU A 122 -24.50 15.07 -32.31
CA LEU A 122 -23.38 14.18 -31.97
C LEU A 122 -23.12 13.27 -33.16
N ASN A 123 -21.89 13.29 -33.64
CA ASN A 123 -21.36 12.42 -34.67
C ASN A 123 -20.34 11.48 -34.02
N VAL A 124 -20.58 10.17 -34.14
CA VAL A 124 -19.71 9.12 -33.61
C VAL A 124 -19.15 8.35 -34.80
N GLN A 125 -17.83 8.16 -34.84
CA GLN A 125 -17.19 7.30 -35.84
C GLN A 125 -17.56 5.83 -35.60
N ASN A 126 -17.81 5.06 -36.67
CA ASN A 126 -18.35 3.69 -36.57
C ASN A 126 -17.41 2.66 -35.89
N ASP A 127 -16.09 2.90 -35.89
CA ASP A 127 -15.07 1.92 -35.46
C ASP A 127 -14.39 2.28 -34.12
N ILE A 128 -15.13 2.84 -33.17
CA ILE A 128 -14.60 3.21 -31.85
C ILE A 128 -14.63 1.98 -30.94
N LYS A 129 -13.53 1.73 -30.21
CA LYS A 129 -13.49 0.73 -29.14
C LYS A 129 -14.53 1.13 -28.08
N PRO A 130 -15.57 0.33 -27.84
CA PRO A 130 -16.68 0.74 -27.00
C PRO A 130 -16.26 0.91 -25.53
N ILE A 131 -15.26 0.16 -25.08
CA ILE A 131 -14.87 0.08 -23.67
C ILE A 131 -13.55 0.82 -23.45
N LEU A 132 -13.57 1.82 -22.56
CA LEU A 132 -12.41 2.58 -22.13
C LEU A 132 -12.10 2.34 -20.65
N ILE A 133 -10.84 2.52 -20.29
CA ILE A 133 -10.36 2.53 -18.90
C ILE A 133 -9.98 3.97 -18.57
N GLY A 134 -10.66 4.57 -17.59
CA GLY A 134 -10.44 5.97 -17.21
C GLY A 134 -11.49 6.46 -16.21
N ASP A 135 -11.54 7.77 -15.97
CA ASP A 135 -12.49 8.38 -15.04
C ASP A 135 -13.72 8.89 -15.79
N SER A 136 -14.77 8.06 -15.85
CA SER A 136 -15.99 8.40 -16.61
C SER A 136 -16.66 9.68 -16.08
N PHE A 137 -16.54 9.93 -14.78
CA PHE A 137 -17.12 11.10 -14.11
C PHE A 137 -16.41 12.39 -14.54
N ARG A 138 -15.07 12.40 -14.58
CA ARG A 138 -14.30 13.56 -15.04
C ARG A 138 -14.43 13.79 -16.53
N ILE A 139 -14.46 12.73 -17.34
CA ILE A 139 -14.66 12.83 -18.79
C ILE A 139 -16.02 13.48 -19.07
N LYS A 140 -17.07 13.02 -18.38
CA LYS A 140 -18.40 13.62 -18.45
C LYS A 140 -18.44 15.08 -18.00
N ALA A 141 -17.71 15.42 -16.93
CA ALA A 141 -17.60 16.80 -16.45
C ALA A 141 -16.94 17.71 -17.49
N VAL A 142 -15.85 17.27 -18.11
CA VAL A 142 -15.16 18.01 -19.18
C VAL A 142 -16.09 18.22 -20.38
N ILE A 143 -16.76 17.17 -20.85
CA ILE A 143 -17.68 17.24 -22.00
C ILE A 143 -18.84 18.20 -21.72
N SER A 144 -19.45 18.09 -20.53
CA SER A 144 -20.57 18.96 -20.13
C SER A 144 -20.14 20.43 -20.05
N GLN A 145 -18.95 20.72 -19.52
CA GLN A 145 -18.45 22.10 -19.42
C GLN A 145 -18.09 22.68 -20.78
N LEU A 146 -17.57 21.87 -21.71
CA LEU A 146 -17.28 22.32 -23.08
C LEU A 146 -18.55 22.63 -23.86
N ILE A 147 -19.54 21.75 -23.82
CA ILE A 147 -20.84 21.98 -24.46
C ILE A 147 -21.53 23.20 -23.83
N GLY A 148 -21.54 23.31 -22.49
CA GLY A 148 -22.13 24.46 -21.80
C GLY A 148 -21.44 25.78 -22.17
N SER A 149 -20.11 25.79 -22.23
CA SER A 149 -19.34 26.97 -22.66
C SER A 149 -19.62 27.33 -24.12
N ALA A 150 -19.80 26.34 -25.00
CA ALA A 150 -20.18 26.57 -26.38
C ALA A 150 -21.58 27.20 -26.47
N ILE A 151 -22.54 26.77 -25.66
CA ILE A 151 -23.92 27.30 -25.63
C ILE A 151 -23.94 28.75 -25.11
N ILE A 152 -23.30 29.01 -23.97
CA ILE A 152 -23.27 30.34 -23.32
C ILE A 152 -22.69 31.41 -24.25
N ASN A 153 -21.66 31.02 -25.03
CA ASN A 153 -21.02 31.93 -25.97
C ASN A 153 -21.68 31.95 -27.34
N SER A 154 -22.86 31.33 -27.51
CA SER A 154 -23.55 31.21 -28.79
C SER A 154 -24.86 31.99 -28.87
N SER A 155 -25.32 32.29 -30.08
CA SER A 155 -26.66 32.85 -30.29
C SER A 155 -27.72 31.74 -30.12
N LYS A 156 -28.98 32.09 -29.79
CA LYS A 156 -30.08 31.15 -29.43
C LYS A 156 -30.37 30.02 -30.44
N ASN A 157 -29.81 30.04 -31.66
CA ASN A 157 -29.98 29.01 -32.70
C ASN A 157 -28.66 28.45 -33.26
N SER A 158 -27.51 28.68 -32.60
CA SER A 158 -26.22 28.19 -33.08
C SER A 158 -26.13 26.66 -33.07
N LYS A 159 -25.56 26.10 -34.14
CA LYS A 159 -25.41 24.65 -34.32
C LYS A 159 -24.14 24.17 -33.63
N ILE A 160 -24.29 23.29 -32.64
CA ILE A 160 -23.17 22.70 -31.89
C ILE A 160 -22.98 21.27 -32.39
N THR A 161 -21.79 20.95 -32.88
CA THR A 161 -21.46 19.60 -33.37
C THR A 161 -20.39 18.98 -32.48
N ILE A 162 -20.71 17.83 -31.88
CA ILE A 162 -19.76 17.02 -31.13
C ILE A 162 -19.30 15.89 -32.04
N ASN A 163 -17.99 15.76 -32.25
CA ASN A 163 -17.40 14.64 -32.99
C ASN A 163 -16.57 13.79 -32.03
N LEU A 164 -16.84 12.50 -31.99
CA LEU A 164 -16.02 11.51 -31.33
C LEU A 164 -15.33 10.67 -32.40
N ASN A 165 -14.01 10.77 -32.47
CA ASN A 165 -13.19 10.03 -33.43
C ASN A 165 -12.20 9.17 -32.66
N GLN A 166 -11.87 8.00 -33.18
CA GLN A 166 -10.78 7.19 -32.66
C GLN A 166 -9.76 6.94 -33.77
N TYR A 167 -8.52 7.31 -33.50
CA TYR A 167 -7.39 7.05 -34.38
C TYR A 167 -6.42 6.14 -33.63
N SER A 168 -6.38 4.85 -34.00
CA SER A 168 -5.59 3.85 -33.26
C SER A 168 -6.02 3.80 -31.77
N GLU A 169 -5.12 3.99 -30.81
CA GLU A 169 -5.42 4.04 -29.37
C GLU A 169 -5.73 5.47 -28.85
N ILE A 170 -5.83 6.46 -29.75
CA ILE A 170 -6.15 7.85 -29.39
C ILE A 170 -7.65 8.07 -29.57
N LEU A 171 -8.33 8.28 -28.44
CA LEU A 171 -9.69 8.81 -28.44
C LEU A 171 -9.62 10.33 -28.57
N GLN A 172 -10.19 10.86 -29.65
CA GLN A 172 -10.30 12.29 -29.91
C GLN A 172 -11.74 12.75 -29.73
N PHE A 173 -11.94 13.69 -28.80
CA PHE A 173 -13.22 14.36 -28.61
C PHE A 173 -13.15 15.80 -29.13
N THR A 174 -14.14 16.21 -29.91
CA THR A 174 -14.19 17.55 -30.50
C THR A 174 -15.56 18.20 -30.32
N VAL A 175 -15.63 19.39 -29.71
CA VAL A 175 -16.87 20.21 -29.66
C VAL A 175 -16.72 21.41 -30.56
N GLN A 176 -17.64 21.58 -31.51
CA GLN A 176 -17.69 22.64 -32.49
C GLN A 176 -18.88 23.56 -32.25
N ASN A 177 -18.68 24.87 -32.39
CA ASN A 177 -19.76 25.85 -32.44
C ASN A 177 -19.77 26.59 -33.79
N ILE A 178 -20.75 26.27 -34.64
CA ILE A 178 -20.90 26.87 -35.97
C ILE A 178 -21.65 28.20 -35.82
N GLY A 179 -20.93 29.32 -35.97
CA GLY A 179 -21.53 30.67 -35.96
C GLY A 179 -20.79 31.74 -35.17
N LEU A 180 -19.68 31.44 -34.48
CA LEU A 180 -18.81 32.44 -33.85
C LEU A 180 -17.42 32.46 -34.45
N SER A 181 -16.96 33.67 -34.80
CA SER A 181 -15.55 33.96 -35.07
C SER A 181 -14.94 34.63 -33.84
N THR A 182 -13.97 33.96 -33.22
CA THR A 182 -13.12 34.56 -32.18
C THR A 182 -11.89 35.14 -32.87
N SER A 183 -11.44 36.35 -32.52
CA SER A 183 -10.23 36.94 -33.13
C SER A 183 -9.00 36.06 -32.91
N LYS A 184 -8.19 35.86 -33.98
CA LYS A 184 -6.96 35.06 -33.97
C LYS A 184 -6.04 35.33 -32.77
N GLU A 185 -5.79 36.59 -32.47
CA GLU A 185 -4.92 37.02 -31.37
C GLU A 185 -5.41 36.55 -29.99
N LYS A 186 -6.72 36.54 -29.77
CA LYS A 186 -7.32 36.06 -28.51
C LYS A 186 -7.22 34.53 -28.40
N LEU A 187 -7.37 33.82 -29.51
CA LEU A 187 -7.21 32.36 -29.56
C LEU A 187 -5.76 31.93 -29.31
N GLU A 188 -4.78 32.67 -29.85
CA GLU A 188 -3.36 32.43 -29.60
C GLU A 188 -3.00 32.63 -28.12
N ARG A 189 -3.54 33.67 -27.46
CA ARG A 189 -3.37 33.87 -26.02
C ARG A 189 -4.01 32.76 -25.18
N ILE A 190 -5.22 32.32 -25.52
CA ILE A 190 -5.90 31.21 -24.86
C ILE A 190 -5.12 29.91 -25.02
N ASN A 191 -4.63 29.58 -26.22
CA ASN A 191 -3.86 28.36 -26.45
C ASN A 191 -2.49 28.40 -25.75
N ALA A 192 -1.82 29.56 -25.72
CA ALA A 192 -0.58 29.73 -24.97
C ALA A 192 -0.81 29.50 -23.46
N GLU A 193 -1.91 30.00 -22.90
CA GLU A 193 -2.27 29.69 -21.51
C GLU A 193 -2.64 28.22 -21.33
N LEU A 194 -3.31 27.55 -22.28
CA LEU A 194 -3.64 26.11 -22.19
C LEU A 194 -2.41 25.20 -22.25
N GLU A 195 -1.39 25.57 -23.03
CA GLU A 195 -0.12 24.84 -23.15
C GLU A 195 0.83 25.08 -21.98
N ASN A 196 0.65 26.16 -21.21
CA ASN A 196 1.47 26.48 -20.04
C ASN A 196 1.26 25.45 -18.91
N THR A 197 2.32 24.82 -18.43
CA THR A 197 2.27 23.79 -17.37
C THR A 197 2.17 24.38 -15.95
N ASN A 198 2.43 25.68 -15.78
CA ASN A 198 2.29 26.35 -14.48
C ASN A 198 0.83 26.72 -14.21
N LEU A 199 0.22 26.10 -13.20
CA LEU A 199 -1.20 26.25 -12.81
C LEU A 199 -1.54 27.62 -12.15
N VAL A 200 -0.63 28.60 -12.20
CA VAL A 200 -0.67 29.81 -11.34
C VAL A 200 -1.33 31.02 -12.02
N MET A 201 -1.44 31.05 -13.35
CA MET A 201 -2.00 32.20 -14.09
C MET A 201 -3.01 31.77 -15.15
N TYR A 202 -4.24 32.27 -15.04
CA TYR A 202 -5.38 32.02 -15.93
C TYR A 202 -6.13 33.33 -16.22
N GLN A 203 -5.43 34.32 -16.79
CA GLN A 203 -6.00 35.65 -16.98
C GLN A 203 -6.93 35.70 -18.20
N GLU A 204 -6.62 34.92 -19.23
CA GLU A 204 -7.39 34.85 -20.49
C GLU A 204 -8.40 33.68 -20.49
N LEU A 205 -8.26 32.72 -19.56
CA LEU A 205 -9.16 31.58 -19.41
C LEU A 205 -10.33 31.88 -18.45
N GLY A 206 -11.57 31.83 -18.95
CA GLY A 206 -12.75 31.86 -18.08
C GLY A 206 -12.82 30.66 -17.13
N GLU A 207 -13.54 30.79 -16.01
CA GLU A 207 -13.55 29.78 -14.93
C GLU A 207 -13.87 28.34 -15.38
N GLY A 208 -14.68 28.19 -16.43
CA GLY A 208 -14.99 26.88 -17.02
C GLY A 208 -13.82 26.23 -17.76
N LEU A 209 -13.06 27.02 -18.53
CA LEU A 209 -11.93 26.51 -19.31
C LEU A 209 -10.70 26.26 -18.43
N ALA A 210 -10.50 27.07 -17.39
CA ALA A 210 -9.51 26.82 -16.34
C ALA A 210 -9.79 25.50 -15.59
N PHE A 211 -11.06 25.23 -15.26
CA PHE A 211 -11.46 23.98 -14.65
C PHE A 211 -11.26 22.78 -15.58
N ILE A 212 -11.61 22.90 -16.86
CA ILE A 212 -11.35 21.85 -17.85
C ILE A 212 -9.86 21.57 -17.94
N LYS A 213 -9.01 22.61 -18.04
CA LYS A 213 -7.56 22.46 -18.06
C LYS A 213 -7.04 21.72 -16.81
N HIS A 214 -7.57 22.04 -15.63
CA HIS A 214 -7.20 21.35 -14.40
C HIS A 214 -7.56 19.86 -14.46
N LEU A 215 -8.78 19.51 -14.86
CA LEU A 215 -9.21 18.12 -14.99
C LEU A 215 -8.42 17.36 -16.06
N THR A 216 -8.17 17.98 -17.21
CA THR A 216 -7.38 17.37 -18.29
C THR A 216 -5.93 17.19 -17.87
N HIS A 217 -5.34 18.14 -17.13
CA HIS A 217 -3.99 17.98 -16.57
C HIS A 217 -3.92 16.78 -15.61
N GLN A 218 -4.90 16.63 -14.71
CA GLN A 218 -4.97 15.48 -13.81
C GLN A 218 -5.11 14.15 -14.58
N MET A 219 -5.99 14.11 -15.58
CA MET A 219 -6.16 12.93 -16.45
C MET A 219 -5.03 12.76 -17.49
N LYS A 220 -4.06 13.69 -17.53
CA LYS A 220 -2.99 13.79 -18.53
C LYS A 220 -3.49 13.81 -19.98
N TRP A 221 -4.60 14.49 -20.21
CA TRP A 221 -5.19 14.75 -21.51
C TRP A 221 -4.71 16.07 -22.09
N ASN A 222 -4.48 16.09 -23.41
CA ASN A 222 -4.12 17.31 -24.13
C ASN A 222 -5.37 18.08 -24.53
N LEU A 223 -5.37 19.41 -24.39
CA LEU A 223 -6.48 20.31 -24.72
C LEU A 223 -6.01 21.39 -25.70
N ARG A 224 -6.72 21.59 -26.84
CA ARG A 224 -6.42 22.65 -27.82
C ARG A 224 -7.70 23.29 -28.38
N VAL A 225 -7.63 24.58 -28.73
CA VAL A 225 -8.72 25.34 -29.38
C VAL A 225 -8.30 25.80 -30.78
N LYS A 226 -9.12 25.64 -31.82
CA LYS A 226 -8.78 26.03 -33.22
C LYS A 226 -9.73 27.03 -33.88
N GLU A 227 -9.21 27.82 -34.83
CA GLU A 227 -9.81 29.01 -35.46
C GLU A 227 -11.08 28.82 -36.31
N HIS A 228 -11.34 27.64 -36.87
CA HIS A 228 -12.54 27.44 -37.71
C HIS A 228 -13.63 26.73 -36.90
N ASN A 229 -14.71 27.45 -36.57
CA ASN A 229 -15.87 26.94 -35.81
C ASN A 229 -15.60 26.53 -34.34
N ASN A 230 -14.55 27.08 -33.71
CA ASN A 230 -14.19 26.86 -32.30
C ASN A 230 -14.23 25.38 -31.90
N TYR A 231 -13.32 24.56 -32.46
CA TYR A 231 -13.18 23.15 -32.05
C TYR A 231 -12.28 23.00 -30.83
N VAL A 232 -12.73 22.27 -29.80
CA VAL A 232 -11.90 21.87 -28.65
C VAL A 232 -11.54 20.40 -28.72
N THR A 233 -10.25 20.07 -28.86
CA THR A 233 -9.76 18.67 -28.99
C THR A 233 -9.21 18.13 -27.66
N LEU A 234 -9.63 16.92 -27.26
CA LEU A 234 -9.10 16.15 -26.13
C LEU A 234 -8.51 14.80 -26.56
N ALA A 235 -7.33 14.42 -26.05
CA ALA A 235 -6.68 13.12 -26.35
C ALA A 235 -5.93 12.54 -25.13
N ASN A 236 -6.06 11.22 -24.88
CA ASN A 236 -5.33 10.46 -23.86
C ASN A 236 -3.92 10.08 -24.37
N SER A 237 -2.86 10.23 -23.56
CA SER A 237 -1.49 9.88 -24.00
C SER A 237 -1.19 8.40 -23.76
N TYR A 238 -0.88 7.68 -24.84
CA TYR A 238 -0.53 6.27 -24.82
C TYR A 238 0.57 5.92 -23.78
N ASN A 239 1.61 6.75 -23.65
CA ASN A 239 2.72 6.54 -22.72
C ASN A 239 2.28 6.63 -21.24
N HIS A 240 1.22 7.39 -20.94
CA HIS A 240 0.68 7.44 -19.59
C HIS A 240 0.07 6.09 -19.19
N ASN A 241 -0.65 5.43 -20.10
CA ASN A 241 -1.22 4.11 -19.85
C ASN A 241 -0.13 3.06 -19.63
N VAL A 242 0.97 3.11 -20.40
CA VAL A 242 2.15 2.27 -20.18
C VAL A 242 2.70 2.46 -18.76
N ALA A 243 2.89 3.70 -18.33
CA ALA A 243 3.42 3.99 -17.00
C ALA A 243 2.48 3.55 -15.86
N VAL A 244 1.16 3.75 -16.00
CA VAL A 244 0.19 3.29 -14.99
C VAL A 244 0.21 1.77 -14.85
N LYS A 245 0.27 1.03 -15.97
CA LYS A 245 0.39 -0.43 -15.97
C LYS A 245 1.69 -0.89 -15.31
N LEU A 246 2.80 -0.25 -15.66
CA LEU A 246 4.10 -0.52 -15.02
C LEU A 246 4.12 -0.15 -13.52
N ILE A 247 3.39 0.88 -13.07
CA ILE A 247 3.27 1.27 -11.64
C ILE A 247 2.35 0.35 -10.84
N ASN A 248 1.29 -0.18 -11.44
CA ASN A 248 0.31 -1.03 -10.74
C ASN A 248 0.73 -2.49 -10.65
N GLY A 249 1.72 -2.92 -11.44
CA GLY A 249 2.24 -4.30 -11.40
C GLY A 249 1.72 -5.15 -12.54
N ASP A 250 0.86 -4.57 -13.38
CA ASP A 250 0.38 -5.11 -14.64
C ASP A 250 1.49 -5.00 -15.72
N ILE A 251 2.67 -5.56 -15.46
CA ILE A 251 3.84 -5.47 -16.35
C ILE A 251 3.51 -6.03 -17.74
N ALA A 252 2.76 -7.13 -17.80
CA ALA A 252 2.34 -7.75 -19.05
C ALA A 252 1.55 -6.77 -19.93
N ASP A 253 0.54 -6.11 -19.37
CA ASP A 253 -0.26 -5.11 -20.09
C ASP A 253 0.60 -3.92 -20.56
N GLY A 254 1.54 -3.47 -19.72
CA GLY A 254 2.48 -2.40 -20.09
C GLY A 254 3.37 -2.77 -21.28
N ILE A 255 3.86 -4.01 -21.33
CA ILE A 255 4.67 -4.53 -22.44
C ILE A 255 3.84 -4.75 -23.70
N VAL A 256 2.61 -5.24 -23.58
CA VAL A 256 1.67 -5.35 -24.71
C VAL A 256 1.41 -3.98 -25.32
N LEU A 257 1.16 -2.96 -24.49
CA LEU A 257 1.01 -1.58 -24.95
C LEU A 257 2.27 -1.08 -25.70
N LEU A 258 3.46 -1.34 -25.18
CA LEU A 258 4.75 -1.06 -25.86
C LEU A 258 4.88 -1.76 -27.22
N SER A 259 4.46 -3.01 -27.30
CA SER A 259 4.47 -3.80 -28.53
C SER A 259 3.50 -3.23 -29.58
N ASP A 260 2.24 -2.99 -29.20
CA ASP A 260 1.17 -2.55 -30.12
C ASP A 260 1.46 -1.21 -30.80
N ASN A 261 2.29 -0.37 -30.15
CA ASN A 261 2.68 0.95 -30.66
C ASN A 261 4.09 0.98 -31.25
N ASN A 262 4.64 -0.18 -31.66
CA ASN A 262 5.98 -0.31 -32.24
C ASN A 262 7.10 0.33 -31.39
N SER A 263 6.89 0.35 -30.08
CA SER A 263 7.76 0.97 -29.07
C SER A 263 8.56 -0.07 -28.28
N LEU A 264 8.35 -1.37 -28.55
CA LEU A 264 9.18 -2.47 -28.08
C LEU A 264 10.16 -2.92 -29.17
N ARG A 265 11.45 -2.99 -28.86
CA ARG A 265 12.54 -3.35 -29.78
C ARG A 265 13.31 -4.55 -29.23
N ALA A 266 13.50 -5.55 -30.07
CA ALA A 266 14.17 -6.79 -29.74
C ALA A 266 15.30 -7.04 -30.71
N ASP A 267 16.51 -7.24 -30.20
CA ASP A 267 17.67 -7.64 -31.00
C ASP A 267 18.30 -8.92 -30.43
N ASN A 268 19.21 -9.56 -31.15
CA ASN A 268 19.78 -10.84 -30.69
C ASN A 268 20.76 -10.61 -29.54
N THR A 269 21.59 -9.55 -29.63
CA THR A 269 22.66 -9.27 -28.66
C THR A 269 22.53 -7.88 -28.04
N LEU A 270 23.10 -7.70 -26.83
CA LEU A 270 23.16 -6.40 -26.15
C LEU A 270 23.81 -5.30 -27.02
N LYS A 271 24.84 -5.66 -27.79
CA LYS A 271 25.55 -4.72 -28.68
C LYS A 271 24.65 -4.22 -29.80
N GLU A 272 23.84 -5.09 -30.40
CA GLU A 272 22.87 -4.72 -31.43
C GLU A 272 21.80 -3.78 -30.85
N SER A 273 21.25 -4.09 -29.68
CA SER A 273 20.27 -3.22 -29.02
C SER A 273 20.83 -1.84 -28.68
N ILE A 274 22.07 -1.76 -28.19
CA ILE A 274 22.74 -0.47 -27.94
C ILE A 274 22.92 0.31 -29.25
N ASN A 275 23.38 -0.35 -30.32
CA ASN A 275 23.58 0.29 -31.62
C ASN A 275 22.26 0.82 -32.21
N GLN A 276 21.20 0.02 -32.15
CA GLN A 276 19.89 0.40 -32.63
C GLN A 276 19.29 1.55 -31.81
N LEU A 277 19.41 1.49 -30.48
CA LEU A 277 19.01 2.57 -29.58
C LEU A 277 19.74 3.88 -29.92
N ILE A 278 21.06 3.83 -30.09
CA ILE A 278 21.86 5.00 -30.45
C ILE A 278 21.45 5.53 -31.83
N ASN A 279 21.18 4.65 -32.81
CA ASN A 279 20.71 5.08 -34.12
C ASN A 279 19.35 5.81 -34.04
N ASP A 280 18.40 5.26 -33.28
CA ASP A 280 17.10 5.90 -33.07
C ASP A 280 17.23 7.22 -32.28
N TRP A 281 18.20 7.30 -31.36
CA TRP A 281 18.54 8.54 -30.64
C TRP A 281 19.13 9.60 -31.58
N LYS A 282 20.01 9.22 -32.51
CA LYS A 282 20.59 10.13 -33.53
C LYS A 282 19.50 10.72 -34.43
N ASN A 283 18.56 9.88 -34.86
CA ASN A 283 17.48 10.23 -35.78
C ASN A 283 16.26 10.88 -35.09
N SER A 284 16.34 11.19 -33.80
CA SER A 284 15.25 11.85 -33.09
C SER A 284 14.99 13.26 -33.62
N LYS A 285 13.71 13.62 -33.69
CA LYS A 285 13.22 14.97 -34.06
C LYS A 285 13.27 15.99 -32.92
N PHE A 286 13.48 15.52 -31.68
CA PHE A 286 13.45 16.36 -30.48
C PHE A 286 14.79 17.05 -30.25
N GLU A 287 14.84 18.18 -29.55
CA GLU A 287 16.12 18.81 -29.21
C GLU A 287 16.96 17.95 -28.25
N LEU A 288 18.28 18.15 -28.23
CA LEU A 288 19.19 17.35 -27.39
C LEU A 288 18.79 17.34 -25.92
N GLN A 289 18.33 18.48 -25.40
CA GLN A 289 17.88 18.63 -24.02
C GLN A 289 16.58 17.84 -23.72
N ASP A 290 15.78 17.51 -24.73
CA ASP A 290 14.50 16.81 -24.59
C ASP A 290 14.64 15.28 -24.72
N ARG A 291 15.84 14.78 -25.04
CA ARG A 291 16.16 13.35 -25.20
C ARG A 291 16.83 12.78 -23.94
N LEU A 292 16.53 11.53 -23.60
CA LEU A 292 17.21 10.84 -22.50
C LEU A 292 17.21 9.32 -22.65
N ILE A 293 18.32 8.70 -22.25
CA ILE A 293 18.48 7.24 -22.23
C ILE A 293 18.55 6.73 -20.79
N ILE A 294 17.80 5.66 -20.50
CA ILE A 294 17.77 4.95 -19.22
C ILE A 294 18.37 3.56 -19.43
N ALA A 295 19.42 3.23 -18.69
CA ALA A 295 20.10 1.93 -18.80
C ALA A 295 20.81 1.58 -17.48
N GLY A 296 21.21 0.31 -17.32
CA GLY A 296 22.08 -0.13 -16.21
C GLY A 296 23.40 0.65 -16.15
N HIS A 297 24.09 0.64 -15.00
CA HIS A 297 25.24 1.51 -14.76
C HIS A 297 26.35 1.35 -15.81
N LYS A 298 26.71 0.09 -16.11
CA LYS A 298 27.76 -0.24 -17.07
C LYS A 298 27.35 0.14 -18.50
N GLU A 299 26.11 -0.10 -18.86
CA GLU A 299 25.53 0.23 -20.16
C GLU A 299 25.42 1.74 -20.35
N ALA A 300 25.00 2.49 -19.32
CA ALA A 300 24.88 3.94 -19.36
C ALA A 300 26.25 4.62 -19.56
N GLU A 301 27.31 4.18 -18.88
CA GLU A 301 28.68 4.68 -19.14
C GLU A 301 29.11 4.44 -20.60
N ASN A 302 28.83 3.24 -21.11
CA ASN A 302 29.16 2.85 -22.48
C ASN A 302 28.40 3.69 -23.53
N ILE A 303 27.09 3.87 -23.33
CA ILE A 303 26.22 4.66 -24.20
C ILE A 303 26.62 6.14 -24.20
N ASN A 304 26.88 6.70 -23.02
CA ASN A 304 27.36 8.09 -22.89
C ASN A 304 28.59 8.33 -23.77
N GLN A 305 29.53 7.39 -23.77
CA GLN A 305 30.76 7.57 -24.55
C GLN A 305 30.57 7.40 -26.06
N HIS A 306 29.70 6.49 -26.49
CA HIS A 306 29.36 6.37 -27.92
C HIS A 306 28.64 7.61 -28.44
N ILE A 307 27.70 8.15 -27.67
CA ILE A 307 26.99 9.38 -28.04
C ILE A 307 27.95 10.55 -28.10
N ARG A 308 28.81 10.70 -27.09
CA ARG A 308 29.81 11.76 -27.07
C ARG A 308 30.75 11.70 -28.29
N ASN A 309 31.26 10.52 -28.64
CA ASN A 309 32.10 10.36 -29.82
C ASN A 309 31.37 10.80 -31.11
N TYR A 310 30.09 10.44 -31.24
CA TYR A 310 29.25 10.92 -32.34
C TYR A 310 29.05 12.45 -32.32
N MET A 311 28.85 13.05 -31.14
CA MET A 311 28.73 14.51 -30.99
C MET A 311 30.04 15.25 -31.30
N LYS A 312 31.18 14.57 -31.15
CA LYS A 312 32.49 15.08 -31.55
C LYS A 312 32.65 15.00 -33.08
N GLU A 313 32.33 13.86 -33.67
CA GLU A 313 32.43 13.61 -35.11
C GLU A 313 31.49 14.52 -35.93
N ASN A 314 30.30 14.83 -35.42
CA ASN A 314 29.34 15.71 -36.09
C ASN A 314 29.59 17.21 -35.84
N GLY A 315 30.61 17.57 -35.06
CA GLY A 315 30.98 18.96 -34.76
C GLY A 315 30.09 19.69 -33.75
N ALA A 316 29.21 18.97 -33.03
CA ALA A 316 28.38 19.56 -31.97
C ALA A 316 29.20 19.94 -30.73
N LEU A 317 30.25 19.18 -30.42
CA LEU A 317 31.21 19.52 -29.35
C LEU A 317 32.30 20.45 -29.89
N LYS A 318 32.49 21.59 -29.23
CA LYS A 318 33.40 22.66 -29.68
C LYS A 318 34.46 22.97 -28.63
N GLY A 319 35.61 23.46 -29.08
CA GLY A 319 36.71 23.88 -28.21
C GLY A 319 37.63 22.75 -27.75
N PRO A 320 38.56 23.02 -26.81
CA PRO A 320 39.49 22.02 -26.30
C PRO A 320 38.80 20.96 -25.43
N GLU A 321 39.38 19.76 -25.40
CA GLU A 321 38.91 18.63 -24.59
C GLU A 321 39.69 18.57 -23.27
N TYR A 322 38.96 18.56 -22.15
CA TYR A 322 39.55 18.58 -20.82
C TYR A 322 39.33 17.24 -20.10
N SER A 323 40.42 16.66 -19.58
CA SER A 323 40.40 15.40 -18.84
C SER A 323 40.31 15.64 -17.33
N ILE A 324 39.29 15.09 -16.69
CA ILE A 324 39.03 15.18 -15.25
C ILE A 324 39.26 13.82 -14.61
N LEU A 325 40.01 13.77 -13.52
CA LEU A 325 40.21 12.57 -12.72
C LEU A 325 38.95 12.29 -11.87
N ILE A 326 38.31 11.13 -12.05
CA ILE A 326 37.08 10.75 -11.32
C ILE A 326 37.35 9.72 -10.21
N SER A 327 38.47 8.96 -10.25
CA SER A 327 38.85 8.04 -9.15
C SER A 327 40.35 7.82 -9.00
N GLY A 328 40.84 7.64 -7.77
CA GLY A 328 42.18 7.16 -7.40
C GLY A 328 42.18 6.63 -5.95
N ALA A 329 42.75 5.46 -5.61
CA ALA A 329 44.20 5.19 -5.57
C ALA A 329 44.66 3.87 -6.24
N GLU A 330 43.76 2.97 -6.64
CA GLU A 330 44.14 1.67 -7.24
C GLU A 330 43.97 1.61 -8.77
N SER A 331 43.17 2.51 -9.36
CA SER A 331 43.10 2.74 -10.81
C SER A 331 42.73 4.20 -11.11
N LYS A 332 43.60 4.93 -11.82
CA LYS A 332 43.33 6.31 -12.23
C LYS A 332 42.32 6.31 -13.39
N LYS A 333 41.05 6.62 -13.12
CA LYS A 333 40.00 6.75 -14.15
C LYS A 333 39.78 8.23 -14.47
N TYR A 334 39.90 8.59 -15.75
CA TYR A 334 39.64 9.94 -16.26
C TYR A 334 38.36 9.97 -17.10
N ALA A 335 37.62 11.07 -17.09
CA ALA A 335 36.63 11.38 -18.13
C ALA A 335 36.94 12.70 -18.82
N ASN A 336 36.58 12.77 -20.09
CA ASN A 336 36.84 13.92 -20.93
C ASN A 336 35.56 14.72 -21.15
N TYR A 337 35.65 16.05 -21.10
CA TYR A 337 34.53 16.96 -21.31
C TYR A 337 34.90 18.07 -22.30
N MET A 338 33.93 18.51 -23.09
CA MET A 338 34.02 19.61 -24.07
C MET A 338 32.81 20.54 -23.97
N ALA A 339 32.95 21.78 -24.44
CA ALA A 339 31.79 22.66 -24.54
C ALA A 339 30.75 22.03 -25.50
N GLY A 340 29.49 22.03 -25.07
CA GLY A 340 28.38 21.29 -25.69
C GLY A 340 28.04 19.97 -25.02
N ASP A 341 28.88 19.44 -24.11
CA ASP A 341 28.60 18.17 -23.45
C ASP A 341 27.38 18.27 -22.51
N ARG A 342 26.53 17.24 -22.54
CA ARG A 342 25.43 17.07 -21.59
C ARG A 342 25.95 16.45 -20.30
N ILE A 343 25.61 17.06 -19.18
CA ILE A 343 25.96 16.60 -17.83
C ILE A 343 24.73 16.48 -16.94
N VAL A 344 24.89 15.73 -15.85
CA VAL A 344 23.93 15.66 -14.74
C VAL A 344 24.69 15.88 -13.43
N PHE A 345 24.17 16.77 -12.58
CA PHE A 345 24.74 17.05 -11.27
C PHE A 345 24.43 15.91 -10.30
N GLN A 346 25.43 15.52 -9.50
CA GLN A 346 25.31 14.49 -8.46
C GLN A 346 25.31 15.08 -7.03
N THR A 347 25.28 16.41 -6.93
CA THR A 347 25.38 17.18 -5.68
C THR A 347 24.29 18.24 -5.63
N ASN A 348 23.95 18.68 -4.43
CA ASN A 348 23.08 19.84 -4.21
C ASN A 348 23.96 21.00 -3.74
N ASP A 349 23.79 22.19 -4.32
CA ASP A 349 24.43 23.42 -3.86
C ASP A 349 23.39 24.55 -3.88
N LYS A 350 23.09 25.10 -2.70
CA LYS A 350 22.04 26.12 -2.55
C LYS A 350 22.46 27.47 -3.10
N ASP A 351 23.74 27.82 -2.98
CA ASP A 351 24.25 29.13 -3.36
C ASP A 351 24.35 29.24 -4.89
N LEU A 352 24.74 28.13 -5.53
CA LEU A 352 24.79 28.01 -6.98
C LEU A 352 23.46 27.57 -7.60
N GLN A 353 22.42 27.35 -6.79
CA GLN A 353 21.11 26.84 -7.21
C GLN A 353 21.17 25.52 -7.99
N ILE A 354 22.16 24.67 -7.68
CA ILE A 354 22.33 23.35 -8.29
C ILE A 354 21.51 22.32 -7.52
N GLN A 355 20.70 21.55 -8.23
CA GLN A 355 19.99 20.41 -7.65
C GLN A 355 20.60 19.08 -8.09
N ASN A 356 20.64 18.12 -7.17
CA ASN A 356 21.03 16.76 -7.49
C ASN A 356 20.06 16.16 -8.51
N SER A 357 20.61 15.48 -9.52
CA SER A 357 19.89 14.94 -10.69
C SER A 357 19.30 16.01 -11.61
N GLU A 358 19.77 17.25 -11.55
CA GLU A 358 19.47 18.27 -12.56
C GLU A 358 20.41 18.13 -13.76
N PHE A 359 19.84 18.25 -14.97
CA PHE A 359 20.57 18.15 -16.22
C PHE A 359 21.00 19.53 -16.73
N ALA A 360 22.18 19.59 -17.33
CA ALA A 360 22.72 20.81 -17.90
C ALA A 360 23.58 20.53 -19.14
N THR A 361 23.86 21.58 -19.91
CA THR A 361 24.78 21.56 -21.05
C THR A 361 25.98 22.45 -20.73
N LEU A 362 27.19 21.93 -20.89
CA LEU A 362 28.41 22.72 -20.72
C LEU A 362 28.48 23.80 -21.81
N VAL A 363 28.61 25.06 -21.40
CA VAL A 363 28.69 26.23 -22.29
C VAL A 363 30.14 26.61 -22.54
N SER A 364 30.94 26.66 -21.47
CA SER A 364 32.37 26.92 -21.55
C SER A 364 33.14 26.12 -20.51
N ILE A 365 34.37 25.77 -20.86
CA ILE A 365 35.26 25.00 -20.01
C ILE A 365 36.62 25.69 -19.95
N ASP A 366 37.07 25.96 -18.72
CA ASP A 366 38.38 26.48 -18.36
C ASP A 366 39.09 25.51 -17.40
N GLU A 367 40.40 25.62 -17.24
CA GLU A 367 41.24 24.74 -16.42
C GLU A 367 40.81 24.69 -14.94
N SER A 368 40.14 25.72 -14.44
CA SER A 368 39.69 25.83 -13.04
C SER A 368 38.18 25.92 -12.84
N LYS A 369 37.41 26.24 -13.88
CA LYS A 369 35.97 26.54 -13.77
C LYS A 369 35.18 26.08 -14.98
N PHE A 370 34.04 25.48 -14.72
CA PHE A 370 33.09 25.02 -15.72
C PHE A 370 31.87 25.92 -15.66
N VAL A 371 31.28 26.22 -16.83
CA VAL A 371 30.00 26.93 -16.93
C VAL A 371 29.02 26.00 -17.62
N ALA A 372 27.89 25.74 -16.97
CA ALA A 372 26.82 24.92 -17.52
C ALA A 372 25.50 25.69 -17.52
N LYS A 373 24.70 25.48 -18.55
CA LYS A 373 23.33 25.97 -18.62
C LYS A 373 22.38 24.82 -18.28
N THR A 374 21.64 24.93 -17.19
CA THR A 374 20.63 23.95 -16.77
C THR A 374 19.47 23.92 -17.75
N ASP A 375 18.74 22.81 -17.80
CA ASP A 375 17.53 22.69 -18.63
C ASP A 375 16.41 23.66 -18.19
N THR A 376 16.46 24.14 -16.95
CA THR A 376 15.58 25.18 -16.40
C THR A 376 15.96 26.59 -16.88
N GLY A 377 17.11 26.74 -17.55
CA GLY A 377 17.56 27.98 -18.17
C GLY A 377 18.60 28.76 -17.35
N ASN A 378 18.98 28.28 -16.16
CA ASN A 378 19.96 28.93 -15.30
C ASN A 378 21.38 28.67 -15.82
N GLU A 379 22.23 29.70 -15.79
CA GLU A 379 23.65 29.55 -16.07
C GLU A 379 24.43 29.47 -14.76
N VAL A 380 25.21 28.40 -14.60
CA VAL A 380 25.88 28.08 -13.35
C VAL A 380 27.37 27.89 -13.61
N SER A 381 28.19 28.66 -12.88
CA SER A 381 29.64 28.52 -12.88
C SER A 381 30.09 27.77 -11.62
N PHE A 382 30.86 26.70 -11.79
CA PHE A 382 31.29 25.85 -10.68
C PHE A 382 32.74 25.36 -10.80
N ASP A 383 33.31 25.02 -9.65
CA ASP A 383 34.66 24.45 -9.48
C ASP A 383 34.59 22.92 -9.48
N LEU A 384 35.48 22.29 -10.25
CA LEU A 384 35.61 20.84 -10.41
C LEU A 384 35.87 20.09 -9.10
N ASN A 385 36.53 20.74 -8.13
CA ASN A 385 36.85 20.12 -6.85
C ASN A 385 35.70 20.18 -5.85
N LYS A 386 34.65 20.97 -6.14
CA LYS A 386 33.52 21.21 -5.21
C LYS A 386 32.22 20.55 -5.67
N ILE A 387 31.98 20.53 -6.99
CA ILE A 387 30.73 20.02 -7.55
C ILE A 387 30.97 18.69 -8.26
N SER A 388 30.23 17.66 -7.83
CA SER A 388 30.25 16.35 -8.48
C SER A 388 29.19 16.27 -9.57
N PHE A 389 29.59 15.80 -10.76
CA PHE A 389 28.76 15.64 -11.95
C PHE A 389 29.30 14.52 -12.84
N LYS A 390 28.46 14.04 -13.75
CA LYS A 390 28.82 13.04 -14.78
C LYS A 390 28.14 13.34 -16.11
N HIS A 391 28.48 12.61 -17.16
CA HIS A 391 27.78 12.68 -18.45
C HIS A 391 26.29 12.37 -18.30
N GLY A 392 25.47 13.14 -19.02
CA GLY A 392 24.01 13.18 -18.88
C GLY A 392 23.23 12.74 -20.13
N TYR A 393 23.86 12.04 -21.09
CA TYR A 393 23.11 11.49 -22.24
C TYR A 393 22.34 10.22 -21.84
N ALA A 394 22.94 9.40 -20.96
CA ALA A 394 22.37 8.18 -20.41
C ALA A 394 22.57 8.10 -18.88
N THR A 395 21.59 7.53 -18.18
CA THR A 395 21.60 7.40 -16.70
C THR A 395 20.87 6.15 -16.22
N THR A 396 21.09 5.77 -14.96
CA THR A 396 20.44 4.64 -14.28
C THR A 396 19.13 5.04 -13.63
N VAL A 397 19.11 6.23 -13.02
CA VAL A 397 17.99 6.75 -12.23
C VAL A 397 17.85 8.23 -12.54
N CYS A 398 16.61 8.69 -12.68
CA CYS A 398 16.29 10.09 -12.86
C CYS A 398 15.22 10.56 -11.90
N ASN A 399 15.40 11.78 -11.37
CA ASN A 399 14.35 12.42 -10.61
C ASN A 399 13.32 13.06 -11.57
N PRO A 400 12.05 12.61 -11.59
CA PRO A 400 11.03 13.14 -12.49
C PRO A 400 10.66 14.60 -12.19
N GLN A 401 11.04 15.15 -11.02
CA GLN A 401 10.81 16.55 -10.67
C GLN A 401 11.78 17.51 -11.35
N THR A 402 13.00 17.06 -11.70
CA THR A 402 14.08 17.87 -12.28
C THR A 402 14.34 17.57 -13.76
N ALA A 403 13.70 16.52 -14.31
CA ALA A 403 13.97 16.02 -15.66
C ALA A 403 12.67 15.66 -16.41
N ILE A 404 12.01 16.65 -17.01
CA ILE A 404 10.95 16.41 -17.99
C ILE A 404 11.62 16.20 -19.35
N LYS A 405 11.42 15.02 -19.96
CA LYS A 405 12.01 14.63 -21.25
C LYS A 405 10.90 14.19 -22.20
N LYS A 406 10.99 14.61 -23.47
CA LYS A 406 9.98 14.28 -24.48
C LYS A 406 10.27 12.97 -25.19
N ASP A 407 11.55 12.60 -25.35
CA ASP A 407 11.96 11.37 -26.04
C ASP A 407 12.82 10.49 -25.12
N VAL A 408 12.27 9.36 -24.69
CA VAL A 408 12.87 8.48 -23.67
C VAL A 408 13.16 7.11 -24.26
N TYR A 409 14.39 6.65 -24.08
CA TYR A 409 14.89 5.35 -24.53
C TYR A 409 15.25 4.51 -23.32
N VAL A 410 14.70 3.30 -23.21
CA VAL A 410 14.93 2.41 -22.07
C VAL A 410 15.64 1.16 -22.57
N LEU A 411 16.82 0.85 -22.04
CA LEU A 411 17.54 -0.38 -22.33
C LEU A 411 17.43 -1.35 -21.15
N HIS A 412 16.82 -2.51 -21.40
CA HIS A 412 16.73 -3.60 -20.44
C HIS A 412 17.79 -4.67 -20.70
N ASN A 413 18.54 -5.04 -19.67
CA ASN A 413 19.54 -6.10 -19.71
C ASN A 413 19.61 -6.84 -18.36
N ASP A 414 19.43 -8.16 -18.40
CA ASP A 414 19.62 -9.15 -17.31
C ASP A 414 19.34 -8.67 -15.86
N GLY A 415 18.07 -8.76 -15.43
CA GLY A 415 17.69 -8.66 -14.00
C GLY A 415 17.57 -7.25 -13.42
N VAL A 416 17.79 -6.19 -14.21
CA VAL A 416 17.57 -4.80 -13.77
C VAL A 416 16.12 -4.41 -14.00
N GLY A 417 15.39 -4.09 -12.93
CA GLY A 417 14.02 -3.56 -13.02
C GLY A 417 14.00 -2.11 -13.49
N ILE A 418 12.85 -1.66 -14.00
CA ILE A 418 12.62 -0.23 -14.24
C ILE A 418 12.21 0.41 -12.90
N GLU A 419 13.07 1.25 -12.34
CA GLU A 419 12.77 1.97 -11.10
C GLU A 419 11.52 2.87 -11.22
N SER A 420 10.80 3.08 -10.11
CA SER A 420 9.57 3.89 -10.06
C SER A 420 9.74 5.34 -10.55
N SER A 421 10.92 5.90 -10.32
CA SER A 421 11.38 7.20 -10.79
C SER A 421 11.48 7.25 -12.33
N ASN A 422 12.01 6.19 -12.93
CA ASN A 422 12.10 6.00 -14.38
C ASN A 422 10.72 5.73 -15.02
N ILE A 423 9.83 4.98 -14.35
CA ILE A 423 8.45 4.75 -14.83
C ILE A 423 7.66 6.06 -14.89
N SER A 424 7.86 6.94 -13.91
CA SER A 424 7.23 8.27 -13.92
C SER A 424 7.68 9.11 -15.12
N MET A 425 8.93 8.95 -15.55
CA MET A 425 9.49 9.65 -16.71
C MET A 425 8.97 9.08 -18.03
N ILE A 426 8.85 7.75 -18.14
CA ILE A 426 8.15 7.07 -19.25
C ILE A 426 6.73 7.63 -19.43
N GLY A 427 6.00 7.83 -18.31
CA GLY A 427 4.62 8.31 -18.35
C GLY A 427 4.42 9.78 -18.73
N ASN A 428 5.48 10.57 -18.75
CA ASN A 428 5.46 12.00 -19.09
C ASN A 428 6.10 12.29 -20.45
N ALA A 429 6.72 11.30 -21.09
CA ALA A 429 7.35 11.46 -22.39
C ALA A 429 6.33 11.51 -23.53
N GLU A 430 6.65 12.26 -24.58
CA GLU A 430 5.90 12.24 -25.83
C GLU A 430 6.19 10.97 -26.64
N GLN A 431 7.42 10.44 -26.53
CA GLN A 431 7.86 9.23 -27.20
C GLN A 431 8.68 8.35 -26.25
N VAL A 432 8.38 7.06 -26.24
CA VAL A 432 9.08 6.05 -25.43
C VAL A 432 9.44 4.87 -26.31
N ARG A 433 10.64 4.32 -26.14
CA ARG A 433 11.05 3.04 -26.75
C ARG A 433 11.78 2.18 -25.73
N LEU A 434 11.42 0.90 -25.62
CA LEU A 434 12.07 -0.09 -24.77
C LEU A 434 12.83 -1.10 -25.62
N TYR A 435 14.13 -1.22 -25.39
CA TYR A 435 15.06 -2.10 -26.09
C TYR A 435 15.47 -3.25 -25.17
N TYR A 436 15.47 -4.46 -25.69
CA TYR A 436 15.96 -5.63 -24.98
C TYR A 436 16.66 -6.58 -25.95
N ASN A 437 17.52 -7.45 -25.40
CA ASN A 437 18.22 -8.46 -26.19
C ASN A 437 17.80 -9.88 -25.85
N VAL A 438 17.58 -10.70 -26.89
CA VAL A 438 17.11 -12.08 -26.79
C VAL A 438 18.12 -12.98 -26.10
N GLN A 439 19.42 -12.69 -26.18
CA GLN A 439 20.44 -13.47 -25.47
C GLN A 439 20.26 -13.42 -23.94
N ALA A 440 19.93 -12.26 -23.38
CA ALA A 440 19.71 -12.09 -21.94
C ALA A 440 18.26 -12.36 -21.51
N THR A 441 17.28 -11.99 -22.33
CA THR A 441 15.86 -12.14 -21.97
C THR A 441 15.22 -13.41 -22.50
N LYS A 442 15.80 -14.10 -23.48
CA LYS A 442 15.23 -15.24 -24.22
C LYS A 442 13.98 -14.95 -25.04
N ASN A 443 12.99 -14.26 -24.49
CA ASN A 443 11.73 -13.91 -25.14
C ASN A 443 10.96 -12.83 -24.34
N VAL A 444 9.81 -12.39 -24.86
CA VAL A 444 8.96 -11.36 -24.22
C VAL A 444 8.39 -11.83 -22.86
N ALA A 445 8.07 -13.12 -22.69
CA ALA A 445 7.53 -13.64 -21.44
C ALA A 445 8.56 -13.57 -20.31
N ASN A 446 9.81 -13.92 -20.62
CA ASN A 446 10.93 -13.78 -19.70
C ASN A 446 11.32 -12.32 -19.44
N LEU A 447 11.15 -11.42 -20.42
CA LEU A 447 11.25 -9.96 -20.18
C LEU A 447 10.20 -9.50 -19.16
N ILE A 448 8.94 -9.92 -19.32
CA ILE A 448 7.86 -9.62 -18.37
C ILE A 448 8.19 -10.18 -16.98
N GLU A 449 8.68 -11.42 -16.92
CA GLU A 449 9.10 -12.06 -15.67
C GLU A 449 10.22 -11.26 -14.99
N GLN A 450 11.29 -10.91 -15.71
CA GLN A 450 12.42 -10.12 -15.21
C GLN A 450 12.00 -8.75 -14.69
N LEU A 451 11.10 -8.06 -15.40
CA LEU A 451 10.57 -6.76 -14.99
C LEU A 451 9.60 -6.88 -13.80
N SER A 452 8.91 -8.02 -13.67
CA SER A 452 7.99 -8.29 -12.55
C SER A 452 8.71 -8.68 -11.27
N THR A 453 9.77 -9.50 -11.36
CA THR A 453 10.59 -9.92 -10.21
C THR A 453 11.39 -8.75 -9.63
N ALA A 454 11.99 -7.91 -10.48
CA ALA A 454 12.69 -6.71 -10.04
C ALA A 454 11.75 -5.66 -9.39
N LYS A 455 10.44 -5.73 -9.68
CA LYS A 455 9.43 -4.93 -9.02
C LYS A 455 9.01 -5.48 -7.65
N ALA A 456 8.97 -6.81 -7.48
CA ALA A 456 8.75 -7.45 -6.18
C ALA A 456 9.88 -7.15 -5.18
N ASP A 457 11.11 -6.96 -5.68
CA ASP A 457 12.27 -6.55 -4.86
C ASP A 457 12.23 -5.05 -4.46
N SER A 458 11.53 -4.19 -5.22
CA SER A 458 11.36 -2.75 -4.92
C SER A 458 10.04 -2.40 -4.21
N ILE A 459 9.07 -3.30 -4.16
CA ILE A 459 7.78 -3.12 -3.48
C ILE A 459 7.50 -4.31 -2.55
N ASN A 460 7.77 -4.14 -1.25
CA ASN A 460 7.33 -5.09 -0.23
C ASN A 460 6.23 -4.49 0.68
N SER A 461 4.96 -4.72 0.28
CA SER A 461 3.81 -4.84 1.19
C SER A 461 2.61 -5.55 0.50
N LYS A 462 2.28 -6.78 0.96
CA LYS A 462 0.97 -7.50 1.02
C LYS A 462 0.05 -7.51 -0.22
N ASP A 463 -0.72 -8.55 -0.59
CA ASP A 463 -0.93 -9.95 -0.21
C ASP A 463 -1.71 -10.59 -1.39
N GLU A 464 -1.58 -11.91 -1.56
CA GLU A 464 -2.54 -12.87 -2.14
C GLU A 464 -3.45 -12.44 -3.32
N ASN A 465 -2.98 -12.55 -4.58
CA ASN A 465 -3.89 -12.78 -5.72
C ASN A 465 -3.28 -13.46 -6.98
N ASN A 466 -2.04 -13.95 -6.92
CA ASN A 466 -1.33 -14.45 -8.11
C ASN A 466 -1.87 -15.77 -8.69
N ASN A 467 -2.77 -16.48 -7.99
CA ASN A 467 -3.38 -17.72 -8.49
C ASN A 467 -4.66 -17.50 -9.32
N VAL A 468 -5.22 -16.29 -9.33
CA VAL A 468 -6.42 -15.97 -10.14
C VAL A 468 -6.01 -15.48 -11.54
N GLN A 469 -4.97 -14.64 -11.64
CA GLN A 469 -4.46 -14.15 -12.93
C GLN A 469 -3.87 -15.26 -13.82
N ALA A 470 -3.23 -16.28 -13.24
CA ALA A 470 -2.73 -17.42 -14.00
C ALA A 470 -3.84 -18.31 -14.60
N ASN A 471 -5.07 -18.23 -14.06
CA ASN A 471 -6.23 -18.98 -14.55
C ASN A 471 -7.12 -18.14 -15.50
N GLU A 472 -7.18 -16.82 -15.34
CA GLU A 472 -7.88 -15.92 -16.28
C GLU A 472 -7.13 -15.82 -17.63
N VAL A 473 -5.79 -15.86 -17.61
CA VAL A 473 -4.96 -15.98 -18.82
C VAL A 473 -5.23 -17.30 -19.57
N ARG A 474 -5.57 -18.38 -18.86
CA ARG A 474 -5.97 -19.67 -19.48
C ARG A 474 -7.37 -19.62 -20.10
N GLN A 475 -8.29 -18.80 -19.58
CA GLN A 475 -9.65 -18.64 -20.11
C GLN A 475 -9.72 -17.69 -21.32
N TYR A 476 -8.87 -16.67 -21.40
CA TYR A 476 -8.78 -15.81 -22.59
C TYR A 476 -8.21 -16.56 -23.81
N GLN A 477 -7.27 -17.47 -23.62
CA GLN A 477 -6.69 -18.30 -24.69
C GLN A 477 -7.67 -19.33 -25.28
N SER A 478 -8.74 -19.70 -24.58
CA SER A 478 -9.77 -20.61 -25.10
C SER A 478 -10.68 -20.01 -26.19
N SER A 479 -10.62 -18.69 -26.41
CA SER A 479 -11.58 -17.99 -27.28
C SER A 479 -11.00 -17.47 -28.61
N GLN A 480 -9.70 -17.64 -28.88
CA GLN A 480 -9.10 -17.24 -30.15
C GLN A 480 -8.17 -18.35 -30.70
N ASN A 481 -8.76 -19.17 -31.57
CA ASN A 481 -8.13 -19.99 -32.61
C ASN A 481 -7.32 -21.24 -32.24
N TYR A 482 -8.03 -22.38 -32.37
CA TYR A 482 -7.63 -23.61 -33.06
C TYR A 482 -6.32 -23.53 -33.87
N LYS A 483 -5.21 -23.91 -33.22
CA LYS A 483 -4.14 -24.79 -33.72
C LYS A 483 -3.34 -25.23 -32.49
N GLN A 484 -3.96 -26.15 -31.77
CA GLN A 484 -3.51 -26.68 -30.50
C GLN A 484 -2.76 -28.00 -30.73
N ASN A 485 -1.91 -28.34 -29.76
CA ASN A 485 -1.35 -29.66 -29.46
C ASN A 485 0.02 -29.95 -30.09
N ASP A 486 1.09 -29.69 -29.33
CA ASP A 486 2.20 -30.67 -29.20
C ASP A 486 3.20 -30.42 -28.04
N HIS A 487 3.34 -29.20 -27.49
CA HIS A 487 4.48 -28.95 -26.59
C HIS A 487 4.31 -29.22 -25.08
N ASN A 488 3.09 -29.27 -24.53
CA ASN A 488 2.89 -29.43 -23.08
C ASN A 488 2.83 -30.90 -22.60
N SER A 489 2.80 -31.85 -23.53
CA SER A 489 2.88 -33.29 -23.26
C SER A 489 4.32 -33.76 -23.00
N ASN A 490 5.31 -33.02 -23.51
CA ASN A 490 6.72 -33.45 -23.52
C ASN A 490 7.42 -33.33 -22.15
N SER A 491 7.13 -32.33 -21.30
CA SER A 491 7.93 -32.14 -20.07
C SER A 491 7.66 -33.18 -18.97
N LYS A 492 6.42 -33.70 -18.87
CA LYS A 492 6.08 -34.83 -17.99
C LYS A 492 6.57 -36.17 -18.56
N ALA A 493 6.54 -36.33 -19.89
CA ALA A 493 7.05 -37.52 -20.58
C ALA A 493 8.58 -37.62 -20.45
N GLU A 494 9.31 -36.53 -20.68
CA GLU A 494 10.77 -36.47 -20.52
C GLU A 494 11.23 -36.75 -19.09
N LEU A 495 10.52 -36.24 -18.08
CA LEU A 495 10.87 -36.51 -16.68
C LEU A 495 10.59 -37.97 -16.29
N ARG A 496 9.53 -38.56 -16.86
CA ARG A 496 9.22 -39.98 -16.68
C ARG A 496 10.27 -40.86 -17.37
N GLU A 497 10.68 -40.48 -18.58
CA GLU A 497 11.72 -41.16 -19.34
C GLU A 497 13.08 -41.07 -18.64
N LEU A 498 13.48 -39.88 -18.17
CA LEU A 498 14.70 -39.71 -17.39
C LEU A 498 14.70 -40.58 -16.12
N LYS A 499 13.57 -40.67 -15.40
CA LYS A 499 13.46 -41.55 -14.21
C LYS A 499 13.57 -43.03 -14.56
N ASN A 500 13.02 -43.46 -15.69
CA ASN A 500 13.15 -44.84 -16.17
C ASN A 500 14.61 -45.16 -16.55
N GLN A 501 15.30 -44.23 -17.23
CA GLN A 501 16.70 -44.40 -17.64
C GLN A 501 17.68 -44.31 -16.47
N ILE A 502 17.36 -43.52 -15.42
CA ILE A 502 18.15 -43.51 -14.18
C ILE A 502 18.09 -44.89 -13.51
N ALA A 503 16.92 -45.52 -13.50
CA ALA A 503 16.75 -46.84 -12.89
C ALA A 503 17.64 -47.90 -13.57
N SER A 504 17.80 -47.85 -14.90
CA SER A 504 18.63 -48.79 -15.67
C SER A 504 20.14 -48.56 -15.52
N ARG A 505 20.58 -47.38 -15.08
CA ARG A 505 22.01 -47.04 -14.82
C ARG A 505 22.32 -46.74 -13.36
N THR A 506 21.48 -47.24 -12.45
CA THR A 506 21.58 -46.94 -11.01
C THR A 506 22.96 -47.24 -10.44
N GLU A 507 23.55 -48.39 -10.81
CA GLU A 507 24.86 -48.82 -10.30
C GLU A 507 25.99 -47.90 -10.77
N THR A 508 26.02 -47.54 -12.06
CA THR A 508 27.02 -46.62 -12.62
C THR A 508 26.93 -45.23 -11.99
N ILE A 509 25.72 -44.70 -11.83
CA ILE A 509 25.48 -43.39 -11.20
C ILE A 509 25.91 -43.42 -9.73
N ALA A 510 25.64 -44.53 -9.02
CA ALA A 510 26.03 -44.69 -7.62
C ALA A 510 27.56 -44.81 -7.45
N TRP A 511 28.25 -45.50 -8.36
CA TRP A 511 29.73 -45.55 -8.36
C TRP A 511 30.36 -44.18 -8.59
N ASP A 512 29.87 -43.39 -9.55
CA ASP A 512 30.41 -42.05 -9.77
C ASP A 512 30.21 -41.13 -8.55
N LEU A 513 29.05 -41.24 -7.89
CA LEU A 513 28.71 -40.38 -6.75
C LEU A 513 29.36 -40.79 -5.43
N LEU A 514 29.54 -42.09 -5.20
CA LEU A 514 29.93 -42.64 -3.89
C LEU A 514 31.27 -43.37 -3.91
N GLY A 515 31.89 -43.56 -5.07
CA GLY A 515 33.15 -44.30 -5.24
C GLY A 515 32.97 -45.82 -5.19
N ASP A 516 34.02 -46.52 -4.77
CA ASP A 516 34.02 -47.98 -4.70
C ASP A 516 33.05 -48.53 -3.64
N PRO A 517 32.22 -49.53 -3.97
CA PRO A 517 31.29 -50.11 -3.01
C PRO A 517 32.01 -51.01 -2.01
N ASN A 518 31.42 -51.13 -0.81
CA ASN A 518 31.82 -52.10 0.18
C ASN A 518 31.37 -53.51 -0.25
N LYS A 519 32.26 -54.23 -0.94
CA LYS A 519 31.98 -55.55 -1.52
C LYS A 519 31.52 -56.59 -0.49
N ARG A 520 31.99 -56.49 0.77
CA ARG A 520 31.63 -57.42 1.85
C ARG A 520 30.18 -57.28 2.31
N LEU A 521 29.66 -56.06 2.31
CA LEU A 521 28.31 -55.73 2.83
C LEU A 521 27.26 -55.55 1.73
N SER A 522 27.71 -55.47 0.48
CA SER A 522 26.83 -55.39 -0.69
C SER A 522 26.22 -56.76 -1.00
N ARG A 523 24.94 -56.77 -1.37
CA ARG A 523 24.24 -57.96 -1.85
C ARG A 523 23.65 -57.68 -3.23
N TYR A 524 23.34 -58.73 -3.98
CA TYR A 524 22.70 -58.61 -5.29
C TYR A 524 21.46 -57.69 -5.21
N GLY A 525 21.40 -56.67 -6.07
CA GLY A 525 20.34 -55.65 -6.09
C GLY A 525 20.38 -54.57 -4.98
N LYS A 526 21.28 -54.67 -3.99
CA LYS A 526 21.44 -53.71 -2.87
C LYS A 526 22.91 -53.51 -2.52
N ILE A 527 23.50 -52.48 -3.10
CA ILE A 527 24.92 -52.18 -2.93
C ILE A 527 25.11 -51.19 -1.78
N ARG A 528 26.19 -51.33 -1.01
CA ARG A 528 26.49 -50.51 0.17
C ARG A 528 27.83 -49.81 0.06
N TRP A 529 27.95 -48.58 0.58
CA TRP A 529 29.13 -47.72 0.51
C TRP A 529 29.62 -47.24 1.88
N GLY A 530 30.94 -46.99 1.95
CA GLY A 530 31.68 -46.65 3.16
C GLY A 530 32.16 -47.88 3.95
N ASP A 531 33.12 -47.70 4.86
CA ASP A 531 33.80 -48.79 5.61
C ASP A 531 32.83 -49.67 6.42
N THR A 532 31.73 -49.08 6.86
CA THR A 532 30.65 -49.72 7.63
C THR A 532 29.38 -49.97 6.81
N GLY A 533 29.36 -49.63 5.52
CA GLY A 533 28.20 -49.82 4.63
C GLY A 533 27.01 -48.93 4.97
N LYS A 534 27.26 -47.70 5.47
CA LYS A 534 26.23 -46.77 5.96
C LYS A 534 25.25 -46.31 4.90
N ILE A 535 25.68 -46.19 3.64
CA ILE A 535 24.79 -45.80 2.54
C ILE A 535 24.46 -47.03 1.72
N GLN A 536 23.18 -47.30 1.48
CA GLN A 536 22.72 -48.38 0.61
C GLN A 536 21.96 -47.80 -0.58
N VAL A 537 22.31 -48.23 -1.78
CA VAL A 537 21.56 -47.94 -3.02
C VAL A 537 20.95 -49.25 -3.53
N THR A 538 19.66 -49.23 -3.81
CA THR A 538 18.98 -50.37 -4.44
C THR A 538 19.10 -50.25 -5.95
N THR A 539 19.73 -51.23 -6.58
CA THR A 539 20.03 -51.25 -8.02
C THR A 539 19.02 -52.07 -8.83
N GLU A 540 18.18 -52.87 -8.16
CA GLU A 540 17.20 -53.74 -8.84
C GLU A 540 15.81 -53.76 -8.17
N GLY A 541 14.80 -54.19 -8.93
CA GLY A 541 13.41 -54.29 -8.50
C GLY A 541 12.69 -52.94 -8.44
N LYS A 542 11.48 -52.92 -7.87
CA LYS A 542 10.60 -51.73 -7.83
C LYS A 542 11.16 -50.49 -7.11
N TYR A 543 12.29 -50.64 -6.42
CA TYR A 543 12.98 -49.56 -5.71
C TYR A 543 14.36 -49.24 -6.32
N ALA A 544 14.64 -49.71 -7.53
CA ALA A 544 15.84 -49.33 -8.28
C ALA A 544 15.96 -47.79 -8.34
N GLY A 545 17.15 -47.27 -8.06
CA GLY A 545 17.42 -45.82 -8.02
C GLY A 545 17.05 -45.14 -6.70
N LYS A 546 16.69 -45.89 -5.65
CA LYS A 546 16.47 -45.37 -4.30
C LYS A 546 17.68 -45.62 -3.40
N TRP A 547 17.95 -44.67 -2.50
CA TRP A 547 19.04 -44.76 -1.53
C TRP A 547 18.54 -44.54 -0.09
N TYR A 548 19.31 -45.06 0.86
CA TYR A 548 19.07 -44.94 2.29
C TYR A 548 20.41 -44.82 3.03
N ASP A 549 20.51 -43.92 4.00
CA ASP A 549 21.66 -43.79 4.91
C ASP A 549 21.27 -44.24 6.33
N PHE A 550 21.90 -45.34 6.78
CA PHE A 550 21.69 -45.95 8.08
C PHE A 550 22.26 -45.14 9.26
N SER A 551 23.12 -44.16 9.00
CA SER A 551 23.67 -43.30 10.05
C SER A 551 22.78 -42.09 10.35
N THR A 552 22.10 -41.55 9.34
CA THR A 552 21.28 -40.34 9.46
C THR A 552 19.78 -40.62 9.35
N GLY A 553 19.37 -41.81 8.89
CA GLY A 553 17.99 -42.16 8.60
C GLY A 553 17.43 -41.52 7.32
N GLN A 554 18.25 -40.77 6.57
CA GLN A 554 17.84 -40.09 5.35
C GLN A 554 17.63 -41.08 4.19
N LYS A 555 16.66 -40.78 3.33
CA LYS A 555 16.30 -41.61 2.18
C LYS A 555 15.77 -40.77 1.02
N GLY A 556 15.96 -41.25 -0.20
CA GLY A 556 15.52 -40.54 -1.40
C GLY A 556 15.75 -41.32 -2.68
N ASP A 557 15.66 -40.64 -3.83
CA ASP A 557 16.10 -41.16 -5.13
C ASP A 557 17.49 -40.66 -5.52
N LEU A 558 18.06 -41.22 -6.58
CA LEU A 558 19.36 -40.80 -7.08
C LEU A 558 19.43 -39.31 -7.43
N LEU A 559 18.32 -38.66 -7.82
CA LEU A 559 18.28 -37.21 -8.04
C LEU A 559 18.56 -36.46 -6.73
N SER A 560 17.86 -36.81 -5.65
CA SER A 560 18.13 -36.25 -4.32
C SER A 560 19.55 -36.58 -3.81
N LEU A 561 20.09 -37.75 -4.15
CA LEU A 561 21.46 -38.13 -3.77
C LEU A 561 22.51 -37.25 -4.46
N VAL A 562 22.31 -36.91 -5.74
CA VAL A 562 23.18 -35.98 -6.49
C VAL A 562 23.17 -34.60 -5.84
N GLN A 563 21.98 -34.08 -5.50
CA GLN A 563 21.86 -32.78 -4.84
C GLN A 563 22.63 -32.74 -3.51
N ILE A 564 22.55 -33.81 -2.72
CA ILE A 564 23.23 -33.90 -1.41
C ILE A 564 24.74 -34.09 -1.56
N LYS A 565 25.19 -34.99 -2.45
CA LYS A 565 26.60 -35.35 -2.56
C LYS A 565 27.43 -34.34 -3.36
N ARG A 566 26.82 -33.65 -4.33
CA ARG A 566 27.48 -32.65 -5.18
C ARG A 566 27.11 -31.21 -4.80
N GLY A 567 26.13 -30.99 -3.92
CA GLY A 567 25.61 -29.66 -3.59
C GLY A 567 24.79 -29.01 -4.71
N TYR A 568 24.33 -29.81 -5.69
CA TYR A 568 23.65 -29.32 -6.89
C TYR A 568 22.21 -28.89 -6.62
N SER A 569 21.76 -27.85 -7.34
CA SER A 569 20.35 -27.51 -7.47
C SER A 569 19.58 -28.61 -8.21
N PHE A 570 18.25 -28.56 -8.16
CA PHE A 570 17.39 -29.54 -8.83
C PHE A 570 17.63 -29.58 -10.36
N PHE A 571 17.89 -28.42 -10.99
CA PHE A 571 18.17 -28.33 -12.42
C PHE A 571 19.55 -28.93 -12.77
N GLU A 572 20.59 -28.57 -12.01
CA GLU A 572 21.94 -29.11 -12.20
C GLU A 572 21.99 -30.62 -11.98
N ALA A 573 21.26 -31.12 -10.97
CA ALA A 573 21.12 -32.56 -10.74
C ALA A 573 20.38 -33.27 -11.89
N LYS A 574 19.37 -32.62 -12.48
CA LYS A 574 18.64 -33.15 -13.65
C LYS A 574 19.52 -33.20 -14.89
N GLU A 575 20.28 -32.14 -15.19
CA GLU A 575 21.19 -32.10 -16.35
C GLU A 575 22.37 -33.07 -16.19
N TYR A 576 22.95 -33.16 -14.99
CA TYR A 576 23.97 -34.17 -14.67
C TYR A 576 23.47 -35.59 -14.92
N LEU A 577 22.26 -35.91 -14.45
CA LEU A 577 21.69 -37.24 -14.66
C LEU A 577 21.37 -37.50 -16.13
N LYS A 578 20.89 -36.50 -16.89
CA LYS A 578 20.74 -36.62 -18.34
C LYS A 578 22.05 -36.96 -19.02
N THR A 579 23.16 -36.34 -18.63
CA THR A 579 24.49 -36.69 -19.15
C THR A 579 24.86 -38.13 -18.81
N MET A 580 24.63 -38.57 -17.56
CA MET A 580 24.94 -39.94 -17.12
C MET A 580 24.10 -41.02 -17.81
N VAL A 581 22.85 -40.70 -18.16
CA VAL A 581 21.96 -41.60 -18.91
C VAL A 581 22.03 -41.44 -20.43
N GLY A 582 22.87 -40.53 -20.93
CA GLY A 582 23.07 -40.33 -22.38
C GLY A 582 21.97 -39.54 -23.08
N MET A 583 21.20 -38.72 -22.35
CA MET A 583 20.09 -37.89 -22.85
C MET A 583 20.48 -36.43 -23.14
N SER A 584 21.77 -36.09 -23.21
CA SER A 584 22.22 -34.70 -23.40
C SER A 584 22.62 -34.37 -24.86
N ASN A 585 22.04 -33.29 -25.39
CA ASN A 585 22.50 -32.61 -26.62
C ASN A 585 23.69 -31.69 -26.24
N ILE A 586 24.91 -32.19 -26.43
CA ILE A 586 26.13 -31.50 -25.96
C ILE A 586 26.63 -30.48 -26.99
N SER A 587 26.89 -29.26 -26.53
CA SER A 587 28.13 -28.55 -26.89
C SER A 587 28.77 -27.99 -25.61
N GLN A 588 29.97 -28.50 -25.31
CA GLN A 588 30.76 -28.26 -24.11
C GLN A 588 31.55 -26.94 -24.20
N GLN A 589 31.61 -26.20 -23.09
CA GLN A 589 32.85 -25.65 -22.56
C GLN A 589 32.66 -25.30 -21.07
N TYR A 590 33.11 -26.17 -20.18
CA TYR A 590 33.22 -25.90 -18.74
C TYR A 590 34.61 -25.34 -18.45
N GLN A 591 34.71 -24.05 -18.13
CA GLN A 591 35.82 -23.52 -17.34
C GLN A 591 35.44 -23.53 -15.85
N ARG A 592 36.38 -23.94 -15.00
CA ARG A 592 36.24 -23.97 -13.54
C ARG A 592 35.88 -22.57 -12.99
N PRO A 593 34.96 -22.45 -12.02
CA PRO A 593 34.81 -21.20 -11.29
C PRO A 593 36.03 -20.98 -10.37
N PRO A 594 36.54 -19.75 -10.26
CA PRO A 594 37.46 -19.38 -9.18
C PRO A 594 36.71 -19.37 -7.85
N LYS A 595 37.43 -19.67 -6.76
CA LYS A 595 36.94 -19.49 -5.38
C LYS A 595 36.44 -18.06 -5.20
N THR A 596 35.15 -17.89 -4.91
CA THR A 596 34.59 -16.60 -4.50
C THR A 596 34.24 -16.63 -3.03
N ASP A 597 34.84 -15.66 -2.35
CA ASP A 597 34.60 -15.12 -1.03
C ASP A 597 33.16 -15.26 -0.49
N ASP A 598 33.01 -15.87 0.69
CA ASP A 598 31.73 -16.16 1.39
C ASP A 598 31.01 -14.90 1.93
N SER A 599 31.36 -13.70 1.46
CA SER A 599 30.93 -12.43 2.05
C SER A 599 29.60 -11.88 1.50
N GLN A 600 28.94 -12.53 0.52
CA GLN A 600 27.72 -12.01 -0.10
C GLN A 600 26.45 -12.90 -0.01
N GLN A 601 26.47 -14.04 0.70
CA GLN A 601 25.34 -14.97 0.75
C GLN A 601 24.26 -14.72 1.84
N TYR A 602 24.20 -13.55 2.49
CA TYR A 602 23.27 -13.33 3.61
C TYR A 602 21.88 -12.77 3.25
N THR A 603 21.59 -12.40 2.00
CA THR A 603 20.39 -11.60 1.69
C THR A 603 19.19 -12.35 1.10
N GLN A 604 19.29 -13.63 0.73
CA GLN A 604 18.18 -14.41 0.12
C GLN A 604 17.58 -15.53 1.02
N GLN A 605 17.50 -15.33 2.33
CA GLN A 605 16.78 -16.26 3.22
C GLN A 605 15.33 -15.82 3.46
N SER A 606 14.38 -16.75 3.42
CA SER A 606 12.97 -16.51 3.72
C SER A 606 12.78 -15.96 5.15
N GLU A 607 11.74 -15.14 5.37
CA GLU A 607 11.47 -14.54 6.69
C GLU A 607 11.26 -15.60 7.79
N SER A 608 10.67 -16.75 7.44
CA SER A 608 10.48 -17.87 8.37
C SER A 608 11.79 -18.44 8.91
N VAL A 609 12.82 -18.55 8.06
CA VAL A 609 14.15 -19.02 8.47
C VAL A 609 14.84 -17.97 9.36
N LYS A 610 14.69 -16.68 9.05
CA LYS A 610 15.24 -15.59 9.86
C LYS A 610 14.62 -15.56 11.26
N ILE A 611 13.30 -15.73 11.37
CA ILE A 611 12.57 -15.79 12.65
C ILE A 611 13.01 -17.01 13.47
N ALA A 612 13.09 -18.19 12.85
CA ALA A 612 13.53 -19.41 13.53
C ALA A 612 14.95 -19.29 14.11
N LYS A 613 15.87 -18.63 13.39
CA LYS A 613 17.23 -18.35 13.90
C LYS A 613 17.22 -17.45 15.13
N VAL A 614 16.37 -16.42 15.15
CA VAL A 614 16.27 -15.53 16.32
C VAL A 614 15.62 -16.23 17.50
N GLN A 615 14.61 -17.08 17.27
CA GLN A 615 14.00 -17.88 18.33
C GLN A 615 15.00 -18.86 18.94
N ASN A 616 15.81 -19.52 18.11
CA ASN A 616 16.90 -20.38 18.59
C ASN A 616 17.95 -19.56 19.39
N LEU A 617 18.34 -18.39 18.89
CA LEU A 617 19.23 -17.49 19.63
C LEU A 617 18.65 -17.08 20.99
N TYR A 618 17.33 -16.82 21.08
CA TYR A 618 16.68 -16.50 22.35
C TYR A 618 16.78 -17.64 23.36
N GLU A 619 16.54 -18.88 22.93
CA GLU A 619 16.65 -20.08 23.78
C GLU A 619 18.08 -20.28 24.29
N LEU A 620 19.09 -20.05 23.43
CA LEU A 620 20.52 -20.20 23.76
C LEU A 620 21.09 -19.04 24.58
N SER A 621 20.38 -17.92 24.69
CA SER A 621 20.90 -16.72 25.35
C SER A 621 20.67 -16.74 26.85
N SER A 622 21.71 -16.32 27.58
CA SER A 622 21.78 -16.29 29.04
C SER A 622 20.94 -15.13 29.59
N LYS A 623 20.12 -15.40 30.62
CA LYS A 623 19.37 -14.34 31.32
C LYS A 623 20.34 -13.45 32.08
N ILE A 624 20.10 -12.14 32.05
CA ILE A 624 20.90 -11.16 32.80
C ILE A 624 20.26 -10.79 34.16
N HIS A 625 19.12 -11.39 34.50
CA HIS A 625 18.33 -11.14 35.71
C HIS A 625 17.64 -12.42 36.25
N GLY A 626 17.23 -12.38 37.52
CA GLY A 626 16.64 -13.51 38.27
C GLY A 626 17.50 -14.00 39.46
N TYR A 627 16.84 -14.54 40.48
CA TYR A 627 17.47 -15.29 41.58
C TYR A 627 17.57 -16.76 41.17
N GLU A 628 18.61 -17.14 40.43
CA GLU A 628 19.00 -18.55 40.33
C GLU A 628 20.19 -18.82 41.25
N ILE A 629 20.11 -19.97 41.91
CA ILE A 629 20.96 -20.48 42.99
C ILE A 629 22.28 -21.08 42.45
N ASP A 630 22.52 -21.05 41.13
CA ASP A 630 23.72 -21.61 40.53
C ASP A 630 24.88 -20.59 40.44
N THR A 631 25.87 -20.87 41.29
CA THR A 631 27.32 -20.76 41.09
C THR A 631 27.82 -20.10 39.79
N SER A 632 28.33 -18.88 39.94
CA SER A 632 29.15 -18.11 38.97
C SER A 632 28.44 -17.70 37.65
N PRO A 633 28.14 -16.40 37.46
CA PRO A 633 27.57 -15.92 36.20
C PRO A 633 28.53 -16.21 35.03
N SER A 634 27.98 -16.59 33.87
CA SER A 634 28.77 -16.82 32.66
C SER A 634 29.50 -15.55 32.23
N ALA A 635 30.65 -15.72 31.57
CA ALA A 635 31.53 -14.61 31.21
C ALA A 635 30.82 -13.53 30.38
N GLU A 636 29.93 -13.91 29.46
CA GLU A 636 29.15 -12.96 28.67
C GLU A 636 28.13 -12.18 29.50
N VAL A 637 27.57 -12.76 30.57
CA VAL A 637 26.65 -12.07 31.48
C VAL A 637 27.42 -11.04 32.31
N GLU A 638 28.63 -11.35 32.78
CA GLU A 638 29.49 -10.38 33.47
C GLU A 638 29.86 -9.20 32.58
N ILE A 639 30.23 -9.47 31.32
CA ILE A 639 30.58 -8.42 30.34
C ILE A 639 29.36 -7.53 30.04
N VAL A 640 28.17 -8.10 29.86
CA VAL A 640 26.95 -7.33 29.63
C VAL A 640 26.55 -6.50 30.85
N LYS A 641 26.71 -7.03 32.07
CA LYS A 641 26.48 -6.27 33.30
C LYS A 641 27.44 -5.08 33.38
N LYS A 642 28.72 -5.31 33.15
CA LYS A 642 29.74 -4.26 33.12
C LYS A 642 29.44 -3.21 32.06
N TYR A 643 28.94 -3.61 30.90
CA TYR A 643 28.48 -2.68 29.87
C TYR A 643 27.34 -1.78 30.34
N LEU A 644 26.30 -2.36 30.93
CA LEU A 644 25.18 -1.57 31.44
C LEU A 644 25.63 -0.63 32.57
N GLU A 645 26.51 -1.08 33.46
CA GLU A 645 27.15 -0.26 34.50
C GLU A 645 27.97 0.90 33.89
N ASN A 646 28.79 0.63 32.87
CA ASN A 646 29.54 1.66 32.14
C ASN A 646 28.62 2.69 31.45
N ARG A 647 27.40 2.30 31.08
CA ARG A 647 26.36 3.19 30.51
C ARG A 647 25.51 3.88 31.58
N GLY A 648 25.83 3.74 32.87
CA GLY A 648 25.06 4.28 33.99
C GLY A 648 23.70 3.61 34.21
N ILE A 649 23.47 2.46 33.58
CA ILE A 649 22.21 1.72 33.65
C ILE A 649 22.28 0.70 34.80
N THR A 650 21.59 1.03 35.88
CA THR A 650 21.37 0.18 37.05
C THR A 650 19.86 -0.12 37.12
N PHE A 651 19.47 -1.34 36.76
CA PHE A 651 18.07 -1.77 36.81
C PHE A 651 17.84 -2.74 37.97
N ASP A 652 16.68 -2.68 38.60
CA ASP A 652 16.28 -3.64 39.61
C ASP A 652 16.13 -5.02 38.96
N LYS A 653 16.98 -5.97 39.39
CA LYS A 653 17.02 -7.35 38.90
C LYS A 653 15.67 -8.07 39.01
N SER A 654 14.73 -7.58 39.82
CA SER A 654 13.38 -8.13 39.94
C SER A 654 12.38 -7.63 38.88
N THR A 655 12.69 -6.53 38.17
CA THR A 655 11.76 -5.85 37.24
C THR A 655 12.22 -5.82 35.79
N ALA A 656 13.40 -6.36 35.49
CA ALA A 656 13.90 -6.41 34.12
C ALA A 656 13.10 -7.35 33.23
N SER A 657 12.89 -6.90 31.99
CA SER A 657 12.24 -7.70 30.96
C SER A 657 13.01 -8.99 30.67
N SER A 658 12.32 -10.12 30.60
CA SER A 658 12.87 -11.42 30.16
C SER A 658 13.46 -11.40 28.76
N ASP A 659 13.13 -10.38 27.98
CA ASP A 659 13.58 -10.20 26.59
C ASP A 659 14.94 -9.49 26.49
N LEU A 660 15.56 -9.15 27.62
CA LEU A 660 16.94 -8.66 27.69
C LEU A 660 17.86 -9.78 28.16
N LYS A 661 18.89 -10.10 27.35
CA LYS A 661 19.77 -11.24 27.57
C LYS A 661 21.23 -10.92 27.20
N ALA A 662 22.11 -11.85 27.56
CA ALA A 662 23.49 -11.90 27.12
C ALA A 662 23.67 -13.06 26.13
N SER A 663 24.38 -12.80 25.03
CA SER A 663 24.62 -13.79 23.99
C SER A 663 26.08 -13.77 23.54
N ILE A 664 26.55 -14.85 22.93
CA ILE A 664 27.81 -14.87 22.19
C ILE A 664 27.47 -14.89 20.70
N LEU A 665 27.97 -13.89 19.97
CA LEU A 665 27.70 -13.72 18.54
C LEU A 665 28.99 -13.73 17.74
N PHE A 666 29.01 -14.52 16.67
CA PHE A 666 30.11 -14.55 15.71
C PHE A 666 30.05 -13.33 14.79
N ASP A 667 31.18 -12.64 14.63
CA ASP A 667 31.36 -11.62 13.60
C ASP A 667 32.09 -12.18 12.39
N THR A 668 31.52 -12.01 11.21
CA THR A 668 32.10 -12.55 9.97
C THR A 668 33.30 -11.77 9.48
N GLN A 669 33.44 -10.49 9.85
CA GLN A 669 34.54 -9.64 9.38
C GLN A 669 35.80 -9.89 10.18
N THR A 670 35.72 -9.88 11.51
CA THR A 670 36.87 -10.20 12.37
C THR A 670 37.08 -11.69 12.56
N ARG A 671 36.07 -12.52 12.23
CA ARG A 671 36.07 -13.99 12.40
C ARG A 671 36.19 -14.42 13.87
N GLU A 672 35.71 -13.59 14.78
CA GLU A 672 35.74 -13.80 16.23
C GLU A 672 34.35 -13.85 16.86
N ASN A 673 34.27 -14.43 18.06
CA ASN A 673 33.06 -14.43 18.87
C ASN A 673 33.11 -13.28 19.89
N TYR A 674 32.05 -12.48 19.95
CA TYR A 674 31.91 -11.40 20.93
C TYR A 674 30.75 -11.67 21.86
N SER A 675 30.91 -11.29 23.12
CA SER A 675 29.77 -11.11 24.01
C SER A 675 28.91 -9.97 23.50
N ALA A 676 27.59 -10.11 23.61
CA ALA A 676 26.65 -9.14 23.11
C ALA A 676 25.48 -8.94 24.07
N PHE A 677 25.10 -7.67 24.27
CA PHE A 677 23.82 -7.33 24.89
C PHE A 677 22.72 -7.48 23.86
N THR A 678 21.79 -8.41 24.09
CA THR A 678 20.72 -8.76 23.14
C THR A 678 19.35 -8.40 23.69
N ALA A 679 18.59 -7.63 22.90
CA ALA A 679 17.26 -7.16 23.22
C ALA A 679 16.26 -7.69 22.18
N PHE A 680 15.41 -8.62 22.60
CA PHE A 680 14.51 -9.36 21.72
C PHE A 680 13.19 -8.62 21.50
N ALA A 681 12.73 -8.60 20.25
CA ALA A 681 11.52 -7.91 19.83
C ALA A 681 10.39 -8.92 19.56
N ARG A 682 9.20 -8.61 20.08
CA ARG A 682 7.99 -9.42 19.91
C ARG A 682 6.96 -8.73 19.03
N ASN A 683 6.27 -9.52 18.21
CA ASN A 683 5.13 -9.03 17.43
C ASN A 683 3.86 -8.91 18.29
N SER A 684 2.76 -8.45 17.72
CA SER A 684 1.46 -8.32 18.41
C SER A 684 0.86 -9.63 18.92
N LYS A 685 1.32 -10.79 18.41
CA LYS A 685 0.93 -12.12 18.90
C LYS A 685 1.80 -12.60 20.07
N GLY A 686 2.84 -11.83 20.44
CA GLY A 686 3.79 -12.18 21.50
C GLY A 686 4.95 -13.06 21.03
N GLU A 687 5.10 -13.32 19.73
CA GLU A 687 6.15 -14.17 19.17
C GLU A 687 7.46 -13.38 19.01
N ILE A 688 8.58 -14.00 19.40
CA ILE A 688 9.91 -13.44 19.14
C ILE A 688 10.20 -13.55 17.65
N THR A 689 10.45 -12.40 17.03
CA THR A 689 10.63 -12.32 15.57
C THR A 689 11.91 -11.62 15.17
N GLY A 690 12.45 -10.75 16.03
CA GLY A 690 13.73 -10.07 15.80
C GLY A 690 14.49 -9.83 17.09
N VAL A 691 15.74 -9.42 16.96
CA VAL A 691 16.62 -9.07 18.08
C VAL A 691 17.56 -7.95 17.67
N GLN A 692 17.81 -7.03 18.59
CA GLN A 692 18.84 -6.02 18.45
C GLN A 692 20.01 -6.38 19.36
N ALA A 693 21.21 -6.48 18.80
CA ALA A 693 22.42 -6.88 19.51
C ALA A 693 23.47 -5.77 19.48
N VAL A 694 24.05 -5.47 20.64
CA VAL A 694 25.23 -4.61 20.79
C VAL A 694 26.42 -5.50 21.13
N TYR A 695 27.42 -5.54 20.25
CA TYR A 695 28.64 -6.33 20.40
C TYR A 695 29.59 -5.63 21.38
N LEU A 696 30.18 -6.39 22.29
CA LEU A 696 30.97 -5.89 23.43
C LEU A 696 32.38 -6.49 23.43
N ASN A 697 33.34 -5.70 23.91
CA ASN A 697 34.69 -6.19 24.22
C ASN A 697 34.76 -6.76 25.65
N SER A 698 35.89 -7.36 26.01
CA SER A 698 36.12 -7.92 27.36
C SER A 698 36.12 -6.87 28.47
N ALA A 699 36.32 -5.59 28.14
CA ALA A 699 36.26 -4.50 29.10
C ALA A 699 34.82 -4.07 29.44
N GLY A 700 33.81 -4.55 28.71
CA GLY A 700 32.43 -4.11 28.85
C GLY A 700 32.09 -2.85 28.04
N ASP A 701 32.90 -2.49 27.04
CA ASP A 701 32.59 -1.39 26.12
C ASP A 701 32.15 -1.92 24.76
N LYS A 702 31.58 -1.05 23.91
CA LYS A 702 31.22 -1.42 22.54
C LYS A 702 32.45 -1.94 21.80
N ALA A 703 32.31 -3.10 21.16
CA ALA A 703 33.39 -3.71 20.38
C ALA A 703 33.84 -2.77 19.25
N ASN A 704 35.15 -2.71 19.02
CA ASN A 704 35.73 -1.91 17.94
C ASN A 704 35.63 -2.65 16.59
N ILE A 705 34.41 -2.81 16.12
CA ILE A 705 34.06 -3.43 14.83
C ILE A 705 33.26 -2.44 13.98
N SER A 706 33.26 -2.61 12.66
CA SER A 706 32.66 -1.65 11.71
C SER A 706 31.20 -1.27 12.02
N ILE A 707 30.42 -2.25 12.46
CA ILE A 707 29.03 -2.08 12.90
C ILE A 707 28.86 -2.86 14.21
N ASN A 708 28.90 -2.14 15.34
CA ASN A 708 28.80 -2.73 16.68
C ASN A 708 27.37 -2.93 17.19
N ARG A 709 26.36 -2.34 16.54
CA ARG A 709 24.93 -2.54 16.83
C ARG A 709 24.22 -3.09 15.60
N ARG A 710 23.66 -4.29 15.71
CA ARG A 710 23.05 -5.01 14.59
C ARG A 710 21.66 -5.51 14.95
N SER A 711 20.80 -5.60 13.94
CA SER A 711 19.46 -6.17 14.09
C SER A 711 19.34 -7.44 13.26
N PHE A 712 18.81 -8.50 13.86
CA PHE A 712 18.59 -9.80 13.21
C PHE A 712 17.11 -10.15 13.21
N GLY A 713 16.69 -11.05 12.31
CA GLY A 713 15.30 -11.47 12.18
C GLY A 713 14.41 -10.42 11.51
N LYS A 714 13.14 -10.38 11.92
CA LYS A 714 12.10 -9.45 11.47
C LYS A 714 11.74 -8.48 12.59
N ILE A 715 12.33 -7.28 12.55
CA ILE A 715 12.04 -6.19 13.50
C ILE A 715 10.75 -5.43 13.14
N ARG A 716 10.41 -5.34 11.84
CA ARG A 716 9.26 -4.55 11.37
C ARG A 716 7.95 -5.05 11.99
N GLY A 717 7.28 -4.18 12.76
CA GLY A 717 6.04 -4.50 13.48
C GLY A 717 6.24 -5.23 14.82
N SER A 718 7.49 -5.35 15.27
CA SER A 718 7.87 -5.99 16.52
C SER A 718 8.62 -5.03 17.43
N PHE A 719 8.34 -5.07 18.73
CA PHE A 719 8.86 -4.11 19.71
C PHE A 719 9.54 -4.84 20.86
N ILE A 720 10.60 -4.21 21.40
CA ILE A 720 11.31 -4.70 22.58
C ILE A 720 10.55 -4.17 23.79
N THR A 721 10.03 -5.05 24.63
CA THR A 721 9.35 -4.63 25.86
C THR A 721 10.39 -4.46 26.97
N ILE A 722 10.44 -3.28 27.59
CA ILE A 722 11.36 -2.99 28.70
C ILE A 722 10.61 -3.03 30.03
N ALA A 723 9.47 -2.35 30.12
CA ALA A 723 8.61 -2.36 31.29
C ALA A 723 7.14 -2.45 30.88
N LYS A 724 6.37 -3.31 31.56
CA LYS A 724 4.92 -3.35 31.43
C LYS A 724 4.27 -2.49 32.52
N ARG A 725 3.21 -1.78 32.15
CA ARG A 725 2.35 -1.02 33.06
C ARG A 725 1.78 -1.93 34.16
N ASN A 726 1.83 -1.49 35.42
CA ASN A 726 1.02 -2.07 36.50
C ASN A 726 -0.39 -1.47 36.55
N ALA A 727 -1.30 -2.10 37.28
CA ALA A 727 -2.70 -1.65 37.38
C ALA A 727 -2.85 -0.20 37.90
N ASN A 728 -1.92 0.26 38.73
CA ASN A 728 -1.94 1.58 39.38
C ASN A 728 -1.11 2.65 38.64
N ASP A 729 -0.46 2.28 37.54
CA ASP A 729 0.38 3.19 36.76
C ASP A 729 -0.45 4.00 35.76
N PRO A 730 0.01 5.21 35.34
CA PRO A 730 -0.67 6.00 34.33
C PRO A 730 -0.81 5.19 33.02
N ASN A 731 -1.98 5.31 32.37
CA ASN A 731 -2.27 4.63 31.10
C ASN A 731 -1.55 5.32 29.93
N ILE A 732 -0.22 5.21 29.89
CA ILE A 732 0.64 5.83 28.90
C ILE A 732 1.62 4.78 28.38
N THR A 733 1.81 4.77 27.07
CA THR A 733 2.85 4.01 26.38
C THR A 733 4.00 4.95 26.04
N ILE A 734 5.22 4.55 26.33
CA ILE A 734 6.44 5.31 26.05
C ILE A 734 7.28 4.49 25.08
N ILE A 735 7.55 5.07 23.90
CA ILE A 735 8.30 4.40 22.84
C ILE A 735 9.62 5.12 22.65
N ALA A 736 10.72 4.43 22.94
CA ALA A 736 12.07 4.91 22.64
C ALA A 736 12.60 4.29 21.35
N GLU A 737 13.58 4.92 20.73
CA GLU A 737 14.24 4.37 19.54
C GLU A 737 15.05 3.10 19.83
N GLY A 738 15.79 3.09 20.95
CA GLY A 738 16.69 2.02 21.37
C GLY A 738 16.41 1.47 22.76
N ALA A 739 16.88 0.25 23.01
CA ALA A 739 16.74 -0.42 24.30
C ALA A 739 17.47 0.32 25.44
N GLU A 740 18.63 0.92 25.17
CA GLU A 740 19.40 1.70 26.16
C GLU A 740 18.66 2.95 26.61
N THR A 741 18.09 3.69 25.66
CA THR A 741 17.24 4.86 25.92
C THR A 741 16.04 4.45 26.76
N ALA A 742 15.32 3.39 26.38
CA ALA A 742 14.17 2.90 27.13
C ALA A 742 14.53 2.40 28.55
N LEU A 743 15.68 1.75 28.72
CA LEU A 743 16.19 1.36 30.05
C LEU A 743 16.50 2.58 30.93
N SER A 744 17.04 3.64 30.34
CA SER A 744 17.32 4.89 31.07
C SER A 744 16.03 5.55 31.58
N LEU A 745 14.95 5.46 30.79
CA LEU A 745 13.62 5.92 31.20
C LEU A 745 13.05 5.07 32.34
N GLN A 746 13.14 3.74 32.25
CA GLN A 746 12.68 2.82 33.30
C GLN A 746 13.40 3.07 34.63
N GLN A 747 14.73 3.16 34.59
CA GLN A 747 15.55 3.40 35.79
C GLN A 747 15.23 4.74 36.45
N SER A 748 14.84 5.74 35.67
CA SER A 748 14.46 7.06 36.21
C SER A 748 13.12 7.05 36.96
N GLY A 749 12.48 5.88 37.12
CA GLY A 749 11.23 5.74 37.86
C GLY A 749 9.99 6.14 37.06
N ILE A 750 10.14 6.35 35.75
CA ILE A 750 9.01 6.67 34.87
C ILE A 750 8.07 5.47 34.80
N LYS A 751 6.79 5.71 35.11
CA LYS A 751 5.75 4.69 35.16
C LYS A 751 4.95 4.65 33.86
N GLY A 752 4.71 3.47 33.33
CA GLY A 752 3.95 3.26 32.09
C GLY A 752 4.38 2.00 31.36
N ASN A 753 3.84 1.81 30.15
CA ASN A 753 4.28 0.76 29.25
C ASN A 753 5.49 1.25 28.45
N ILE A 754 6.70 0.83 28.78
CA ILE A 754 7.95 1.29 28.14
C ILE A 754 8.44 0.25 27.14
N ILE A 755 8.54 0.66 25.88
CA ILE A 755 8.97 -0.19 24.78
C ILE A 755 10.04 0.51 23.93
N ALA A 756 10.86 -0.28 23.22
CA ALA A 756 11.81 0.23 22.24
C ALA A 756 11.47 -0.27 20.83
N SER A 757 11.58 0.62 19.84
CA SER A 757 11.26 0.32 18.44
C SER A 757 12.39 -0.39 17.69
N ALA A 758 13.59 -0.46 18.28
CA ALA A 758 14.79 -1.00 17.63
C ALA A 758 15.13 -0.29 16.30
N GLY A 759 14.85 1.03 16.24
CA GLY A 759 15.07 1.91 15.10
C GLY A 759 13.87 2.80 14.78
N ILE A 760 14.13 4.04 14.34
CA ILE A 760 13.10 5.07 14.09
C ILE A 760 12.08 4.61 13.04
N SER A 761 12.53 3.92 11.99
CA SER A 761 11.66 3.46 10.90
C SER A 761 10.60 2.44 11.36
N ASN A 762 10.78 1.82 12.52
CA ASN A 762 9.83 0.87 13.06
C ASN A 762 8.70 1.52 13.87
N LEU A 763 8.85 2.78 14.31
CA LEU A 763 7.85 3.51 15.10
C LEU A 763 6.47 3.52 14.43
N THR A 764 6.41 3.71 13.11
CA THR A 764 5.15 3.74 12.34
C THR A 764 4.40 2.42 12.33
N ASN A 765 5.07 1.30 12.63
CA ASN A 765 4.47 -0.03 12.63
C ASN A 765 3.83 -0.38 13.98
N TYR A 766 3.90 0.51 14.99
CA TYR A 766 3.12 0.35 16.21
C TYR A 766 1.62 0.49 15.87
N SER A 767 0.80 -0.36 16.49
CA SER A 767 -0.64 -0.42 16.28
C SER A 767 -1.34 0.01 17.56
N PRO A 768 -1.61 1.32 17.72
CA PRO A 768 -2.22 1.83 18.93
C PRO A 768 -3.72 1.48 19.00
N PHE A 769 -4.27 1.43 20.22
CA PHE A 769 -5.72 1.44 20.40
C PHE A 769 -6.26 2.88 20.35
N PRO A 770 -7.53 3.10 19.96
CA PRO A 770 -8.11 4.45 19.92
C PRO A 770 -8.02 5.16 21.27
N GLY A 771 -7.44 6.35 21.29
CA GLY A 771 -7.21 7.17 22.48
C GLY A 771 -5.97 6.77 23.29
N GLU A 772 -5.14 5.82 22.82
CA GLU A 772 -3.88 5.48 23.48
C GLU A 772 -2.95 6.69 23.55
N LYS A 773 -2.42 6.97 24.74
CA LYS A 773 -1.51 8.09 24.98
C LYS A 773 -0.08 7.60 24.79
N ILE A 774 0.62 8.18 23.82
CA ILE A 774 1.95 7.74 23.41
C ILE A 774 2.95 8.88 23.58
N ILE A 775 3.99 8.63 24.37
CA ILE A 775 5.17 9.50 24.44
C ILE A 775 6.27 8.88 23.58
N ILE A 776 6.72 9.59 22.56
CA ILE A 776 7.86 9.19 21.73
C ILE A 776 9.11 9.87 22.30
N ALA A 777 9.96 9.08 22.97
CA ALA A 777 11.24 9.53 23.49
C ALA A 777 12.29 9.43 22.39
N ALA A 778 12.57 10.55 21.73
CA ALA A 778 13.47 10.63 20.58
C ALA A 778 14.82 11.25 20.96
N ASP A 779 15.87 10.81 20.27
CA ASP A 779 17.21 11.36 20.42
C ASP A 779 17.28 12.79 19.82
N ASN A 780 18.03 13.69 20.43
CA ASN A 780 18.13 15.08 19.98
C ASN A 780 19.37 15.30 19.10
N ASP A 781 19.36 14.76 17.89
CA ASP A 781 20.45 14.96 16.93
C ASP A 781 20.25 16.26 16.13
N SER A 782 20.78 17.41 16.57
CA SER A 782 20.66 18.66 15.78
C SER A 782 21.32 18.60 14.40
N LYS A 783 22.21 17.63 14.15
CA LYS A 783 22.93 17.47 12.89
C LYS A 783 22.18 16.69 11.81
N ASN A 784 21.12 15.94 12.16
CA ASN A 784 20.35 15.12 11.22
C ASN A 784 18.89 15.58 11.13
N SER A 785 18.60 16.49 10.21
CA SER A 785 17.22 16.92 9.92
C SER A 785 16.31 15.77 9.45
N ILE A 786 16.91 14.72 8.86
CA ILE A 786 16.21 13.54 8.33
C ILE A 786 15.59 12.68 9.45
N THR A 787 16.30 12.43 10.55
CA THR A 787 15.77 11.63 11.68
C THR A 787 14.64 12.39 12.40
N ASN A 788 14.79 13.70 12.60
CA ASN A 788 13.74 14.56 13.17
C ASN A 788 12.45 14.56 12.33
N ASN A 789 12.57 14.70 11.01
CA ASN A 789 11.42 14.61 10.12
C ASN A 789 10.74 13.23 10.15
N THR A 790 11.52 12.16 10.33
CA THR A 790 11.02 10.78 10.42
C THR A 790 10.27 10.54 11.73
N VAL A 791 10.74 11.08 12.86
CA VAL A 791 10.04 11.01 14.15
C VAL A 791 8.71 11.78 14.09
N ILE A 792 8.70 12.99 13.52
CA ILE A 792 7.46 13.78 13.35
C ILE A 792 6.47 13.07 12.43
N LYS A 793 6.94 12.49 11.32
CA LYS A 793 6.09 11.70 10.42
C LYS A 793 5.52 10.47 11.12
N SER A 794 6.32 9.84 11.98
CA SER A 794 5.88 8.68 12.76
C SER A 794 4.81 9.04 13.78
N ALA A 795 4.98 10.13 14.51
CA ALA A 795 3.98 10.66 15.43
C ALA A 795 2.63 10.90 14.73
N LYS A 796 2.65 11.63 13.61
CA LYS A 796 1.43 11.90 12.81
C LYS A 796 0.75 10.62 12.32
N MET A 797 1.53 9.60 11.93
CA MET A 797 0.96 8.31 11.50
C MET A 797 0.28 7.58 12.65
N LEU A 798 0.83 7.65 13.87
CA LEU A 798 0.20 7.08 15.06
C LEU A 798 -1.07 7.86 15.45
N GLU A 799 -1.07 9.18 15.30
CA GLU A 799 -2.27 10.02 15.48
C GLU A 799 -3.37 9.67 14.48
N MET A 800 -3.03 9.45 13.20
CA MET A 800 -3.97 8.98 12.18
C MET A 800 -4.55 7.60 12.50
N LYS A 801 -3.85 6.77 13.30
CA LYS A 801 -4.34 5.49 13.82
C LYS A 801 -5.15 5.63 15.12
N GLY A 802 -5.42 6.86 15.56
CA GLY A 802 -6.24 7.15 16.73
C GLY A 802 -5.48 7.31 18.05
N ALA A 803 -4.15 7.36 18.06
CA ALA A 803 -3.37 7.67 19.26
C ALA A 803 -3.32 9.18 19.55
N ILE A 804 -3.02 9.54 20.79
CA ILE A 804 -2.63 10.90 21.18
C ILE A 804 -1.12 10.88 21.41
N THR A 805 -0.35 11.54 20.55
CA THR A 805 1.11 11.46 20.61
C THR A 805 1.76 12.72 21.14
N CYS A 806 2.88 12.55 21.85
CA CYS A 806 3.75 13.64 22.31
C CYS A 806 5.20 13.25 22.02
N ILE A 807 5.98 14.13 21.39
CA ILE A 807 7.41 13.89 21.14
C ILE A 807 8.20 14.60 22.23
N VAL A 808 9.12 13.87 22.86
CA VAL A 808 9.97 14.39 23.94
C VAL A 808 11.43 14.12 23.59
N LYS A 809 12.28 15.12 23.83
CA LYS A 809 13.71 15.10 23.50
C LYS A 809 14.54 15.69 24.64
N PRO A 810 15.78 15.23 24.86
CA PRO A 810 16.70 15.88 25.79
C PRO A 810 17.13 17.27 25.26
N PRO A 811 17.50 18.22 26.14
CA PRO A 811 17.75 19.62 25.77
C PRO A 811 19.05 19.86 24.97
N GLU A 812 20.08 19.04 25.14
CA GLU A 812 21.34 19.13 24.40
C GLU A 812 21.40 18.14 23.23
N ASN A 813 22.46 18.20 22.40
CA ASN A 813 22.72 17.25 21.32
C ASN A 813 23.10 15.86 21.82
N SER A 814 22.17 15.21 22.48
CA SER A 814 22.39 13.95 23.20
C SER A 814 21.18 13.02 23.11
N ASP A 815 21.37 11.78 23.55
CA ASP A 815 20.30 10.84 23.83
C ASP A 815 19.94 10.86 25.34
N PHE A 816 18.85 10.20 25.74
CA PHE A 816 18.45 10.12 27.16
C PHE A 816 19.44 9.32 28.02
N ASN A 817 20.24 8.42 27.45
CA ASN A 817 21.20 7.66 28.22
C ASN A 817 22.43 8.51 28.59
N ASN A 818 22.87 9.39 27.70
CA ASN A 818 23.90 10.38 27.98
C ASN A 818 23.39 11.44 28.99
N LEU A 819 22.10 11.79 28.92
CA LEU A 819 21.45 12.65 29.92
C LEU A 819 21.45 11.98 31.31
N LEU A 820 21.12 10.68 31.38
CA LEU A 820 21.21 9.90 32.63
C LEU A 820 22.63 9.91 33.20
N GLN A 821 23.64 9.68 32.37
CA GLN A 821 25.05 9.62 32.80
C GLN A 821 25.59 10.97 33.28
N SER A 822 25.18 12.07 32.65
CA SER A 822 25.70 13.42 32.95
C SER A 822 24.94 14.13 34.06
N CYS A 823 23.61 14.01 34.09
CA CYS A 823 22.73 14.83 34.92
C CYS A 823 21.87 14.00 35.90
N GLY A 824 21.99 12.67 35.88
CA GLY A 824 21.25 11.77 36.77
C GLY A 824 19.77 11.57 36.37
N ASP A 825 19.10 10.72 37.13
CA ASP A 825 17.71 10.28 36.91
C ASP A 825 16.67 11.41 37.00
N GLN A 826 16.90 12.39 37.88
CA GLN A 826 15.98 13.52 38.06
C GLN A 826 15.81 14.34 36.77
N SER A 827 16.88 14.52 35.99
CA SER A 827 16.84 15.28 34.75
C SER A 827 15.90 14.67 33.69
N ILE A 828 15.75 13.35 33.67
CA ILE A 828 14.82 12.64 32.80
C ILE A 828 13.37 12.82 33.29
N ARG A 829 13.16 12.74 34.61
CA ARG A 829 11.84 12.99 35.23
C ARG A 829 11.32 14.39 34.94
N ASP A 830 12.17 15.40 35.09
CA ASP A 830 11.83 16.80 34.86
C ASP A 830 11.34 17.07 33.42
N ILE A 831 11.77 16.25 32.45
CA ILE A 831 11.36 16.36 31.05
C ILE A 831 10.06 15.58 30.78
N ILE A 832 9.92 14.37 31.31
CA ILE A 832 8.84 13.44 30.92
C ILE A 832 7.62 13.54 31.83
N GLU A 833 7.80 13.70 33.14
CA GLU A 833 6.68 13.76 34.09
C GLU A 833 5.71 14.92 33.85
N PRO A 834 6.16 16.13 33.43
CA PRO A 834 5.24 17.19 33.04
C PRO A 834 4.38 16.82 31.84
N GLU A 835 4.93 16.11 30.86
CA GLU A 835 4.19 15.67 29.67
C GLU A 835 3.21 14.54 29.99
N ILE A 836 3.61 13.58 30.84
CA ILE A 836 2.71 12.58 31.44
C ILE A 836 1.56 13.30 32.15
N THR A 837 1.87 14.31 32.95
CA THR A 837 0.89 15.08 33.71
C THR A 837 -0.04 15.88 32.78
N LYS A 838 0.47 16.50 31.72
CA LYS A 838 -0.35 17.18 30.70
C LYS A 838 -1.29 16.19 30.00
N LEU A 839 -0.79 15.06 29.54
CA LEU A 839 -1.57 14.01 28.89
C LEU A 839 -2.59 13.37 29.85
N THR A 840 -2.35 13.43 31.15
CA THR A 840 -3.25 12.88 32.19
C THR A 840 -4.26 13.92 32.70
N LYS A 841 -3.87 15.20 32.88
CA LYS A 841 -4.72 16.34 33.32
C LYS A 841 -5.56 16.95 32.20
N ALA A 842 -5.12 16.86 30.95
CA ALA A 842 -5.99 17.13 29.80
C ALA A 842 -7.25 16.24 29.82
N VAL A 843 -7.28 15.17 30.64
CA VAL A 843 -8.47 14.35 30.89
C VAL A 843 -9.24 14.76 32.16
N GLU A 844 -8.63 15.39 33.17
CA GLU A 844 -9.33 15.88 34.37
C GLU A 844 -10.06 17.21 34.13
N THR A 845 -9.46 18.12 33.35
CA THR A 845 -10.18 19.31 32.86
C THR A 845 -11.32 18.89 31.92
N THR A 846 -11.14 17.77 31.21
CA THR A 846 -12.18 17.13 30.41
C THR A 846 -13.26 16.44 31.27
N LYS A 847 -12.97 16.07 32.52
CA LYS A 847 -13.97 15.54 33.48
C LYS A 847 -14.92 16.61 34.01
N LEU A 848 -14.47 17.85 34.20
CA LEU A 848 -15.33 18.97 34.63
C LEU A 848 -16.19 19.50 33.48
N THR A 849 -15.68 19.53 32.25
CA THR A 849 -16.51 19.79 31.06
C THR A 849 -17.33 18.57 30.60
N GLN A 850 -17.08 17.38 31.15
CA GLN A 850 -17.89 16.18 30.91
C GLN A 850 -19.20 16.16 31.69
N THR A 851 -19.40 16.98 32.73
CA THR A 851 -20.73 17.07 33.35
C THR A 851 -21.73 17.79 32.43
N GLU A 852 -21.26 18.74 31.62
CA GLU A 852 -22.09 19.44 30.64
C GLU A 852 -22.10 18.72 29.28
N ASN A 853 -20.96 18.20 28.80
CA ASN A 853 -20.88 17.51 27.49
C ASN A 853 -21.35 16.04 27.51
N ASN A 854 -21.47 15.36 28.66
CA ASN A 854 -22.08 14.02 28.72
C ASN A 854 -23.59 14.04 28.47
N SER A 855 -24.25 15.20 28.53
CA SER A 855 -25.64 15.32 28.11
C SER A 855 -25.76 15.31 26.58
N ILE A 856 -24.79 15.89 25.86
CA ILE A 856 -24.83 16.06 24.40
C ILE A 856 -24.25 14.84 23.66
N ALA A 857 -23.17 14.22 24.18
CA ALA A 857 -22.58 13.02 23.56
C ALA A 857 -23.43 11.74 23.79
N LYS A 858 -24.06 11.58 24.96
CA LYS A 858 -25.08 10.52 25.15
C LYS A 858 -26.28 10.74 24.23
N GLN A 859 -26.69 11.98 23.98
CA GLN A 859 -27.77 12.28 23.05
C GLN A 859 -27.39 11.86 21.63
N ASN A 860 -26.15 12.10 21.17
CA ASN A 860 -25.69 11.76 19.83
C ASN A 860 -25.51 10.25 19.60
N ASP A 861 -24.94 9.49 20.56
CA ASP A 861 -24.84 8.03 20.45
C ASP A 861 -26.22 7.35 20.55
N ILE A 862 -27.11 7.84 21.43
CA ILE A 862 -28.50 7.37 21.48
C ILE A 862 -29.25 7.73 20.19
N THR A 863 -28.98 8.90 19.59
CA THR A 863 -29.59 9.30 18.31
C THR A 863 -29.10 8.43 17.16
N ASN A 864 -27.81 8.08 17.10
CA ASN A 864 -27.25 7.16 16.11
C ASN A 864 -27.80 5.72 16.24
N VAL A 865 -27.98 5.22 17.48
CA VAL A 865 -28.58 3.89 17.72
C VAL A 865 -30.08 3.90 17.41
N LYS A 866 -30.80 4.97 17.75
CA LYS A 866 -32.22 5.13 17.39
C LYS A 866 -32.40 5.27 15.87
N GLU A 867 -31.48 5.94 15.19
CA GLU A 867 -31.50 6.04 13.73
C GLU A 867 -31.18 4.68 13.07
N LEU A 868 -30.21 3.93 13.60
CA LEU A 868 -29.94 2.55 13.18
C LEU A 868 -31.17 1.65 13.39
N TYR A 869 -31.89 1.82 14.50
CA TYR A 869 -33.14 1.11 14.77
C TYR A 869 -34.23 1.47 13.76
N ASN A 870 -34.41 2.76 13.45
CA ASN A 870 -35.43 3.25 12.52
C ASN A 870 -35.15 2.86 11.07
N LYS A 871 -33.87 2.73 10.68
CA LYS A 871 -33.46 2.25 9.35
C LYS A 871 -33.53 0.71 9.22
N SER A 872 -33.68 0.01 10.35
CA SER A 872 -33.68 -1.45 10.39
C SER A 872 -35.01 -2.07 10.00
N SER A 873 -34.93 -3.26 9.41
CA SER A 873 -36.10 -4.02 8.96
C SER A 873 -36.55 -5.00 10.04
N SER A 874 -37.86 -5.15 10.24
CA SER A 874 -38.43 -6.24 11.05
C SER A 874 -38.04 -7.59 10.47
N LEU A 875 -37.79 -8.57 11.34
CA LEU A 875 -37.74 -9.97 10.93
C LEU A 875 -39.17 -10.49 10.74
N TYR A 876 -39.37 -11.33 9.73
CA TYR A 876 -40.69 -11.85 9.33
C TYR A 876 -40.60 -13.29 8.83
N TYR A 877 -41.74 -13.96 8.71
CA TYR A 877 -41.79 -15.36 8.29
C TYR A 877 -41.93 -15.50 6.77
N SER A 878 -41.12 -16.36 6.15
CA SER A 878 -40.95 -16.54 4.69
C SER A 878 -42.17 -17.02 3.90
N LYS A 879 -43.37 -17.13 4.51
CA LYS A 879 -44.61 -17.55 3.83
C LYS A 879 -45.62 -16.40 3.57
N GLN A 880 -45.23 -15.14 3.73
CA GLN A 880 -46.02 -13.97 3.33
C GLN A 880 -45.25 -13.12 2.29
N GLU A 881 -45.97 -12.63 1.28
CA GLU A 881 -45.51 -12.23 -0.06
C GLU A 881 -44.70 -10.93 -0.25
N GLU A 882 -43.99 -10.94 -1.39
CA GLU A 882 -43.67 -9.93 -2.43
C GLU A 882 -42.64 -8.78 -2.30
N GLU A 883 -42.26 -8.21 -1.16
CA GLU A 883 -41.21 -7.15 -1.15
C GLU A 883 -40.24 -7.24 0.05
N ALA A 884 -39.67 -8.44 0.19
CA ALA A 884 -38.71 -8.77 1.21
C ALA A 884 -37.32 -8.16 0.94
N LYS A 885 -36.85 -7.20 1.77
CA LYS A 885 -35.46 -6.69 1.69
C LYS A 885 -34.44 -7.81 1.98
N VAL A 886 -33.34 -7.81 1.22
CA VAL A 886 -32.33 -8.87 1.20
C VAL A 886 -31.74 -9.15 2.59
N GLU A 887 -31.48 -8.12 3.39
CA GLU A 887 -30.94 -8.26 4.74
C GLU A 887 -31.87 -9.06 5.67
N ALA A 888 -33.18 -8.88 5.53
CA ALA A 888 -34.16 -9.58 6.35
C ALA A 888 -34.28 -11.05 5.93
N ILE A 889 -34.23 -11.34 4.63
CA ILE A 889 -34.21 -12.72 4.11
C ILE A 889 -33.02 -13.48 4.69
N VAL A 890 -31.82 -12.88 4.61
CA VAL A 890 -30.57 -13.51 5.07
C VAL A 890 -30.56 -13.69 6.59
N ALA A 891 -31.00 -12.67 7.35
CA ALA A 891 -31.07 -12.75 8.82
C ALA A 891 -32.08 -13.79 9.30
N ASN A 892 -33.26 -13.87 8.67
CA ASN A 892 -34.23 -14.92 8.95
C ASN A 892 -33.65 -16.31 8.67
N LYS A 893 -32.98 -16.48 7.52
CA LYS A 893 -32.40 -17.77 7.15
C LYS A 893 -31.26 -18.20 8.07
N PHE A 894 -30.45 -17.25 8.52
CA PHE A 894 -29.44 -17.50 9.55
C PHE A 894 -30.07 -18.04 10.83
N LEU A 895 -31.12 -17.39 11.33
CA LEU A 895 -31.80 -17.84 12.54
C LEU A 895 -32.46 -19.21 12.35
N GLU A 896 -33.12 -19.46 11.22
CA GLU A 896 -33.67 -20.80 10.88
C GLU A 896 -32.58 -21.88 10.93
N ASN A 897 -31.43 -21.63 10.30
CA ASN A 897 -30.33 -22.61 10.22
C ASN A 897 -29.71 -22.93 11.60
N HIS A 898 -29.62 -21.95 12.50
CA HIS A 898 -28.90 -22.11 13.77
C HIS A 898 -29.80 -22.46 14.96
N THR A 899 -31.10 -22.16 14.86
CA THR A 899 -32.07 -22.43 15.93
C THR A 899 -33.09 -23.51 15.56
N GLY A 900 -33.29 -23.80 14.27
CA GLY A 900 -34.37 -24.68 13.80
C GLY A 900 -35.78 -24.09 13.99
N ILE A 901 -35.89 -22.78 14.26
CA ILE A 901 -37.15 -22.09 14.54
C ILE A 901 -37.83 -21.66 13.23
N TYR A 902 -39.12 -21.98 13.07
CA TYR A 902 -39.95 -21.56 11.92
C TYR A 902 -41.23 -20.81 12.36
N SER A 903 -41.21 -20.12 13.50
CA SER A 903 -42.41 -19.48 14.08
C SER A 903 -42.42 -17.96 13.94
N ALA A 904 -43.46 -17.42 13.28
CA ALA A 904 -43.65 -15.98 13.08
C ALA A 904 -43.72 -15.17 14.38
N LYS A 905 -44.21 -15.76 15.48
CA LYS A 905 -44.32 -15.09 16.80
C LYS A 905 -42.97 -14.86 17.48
N ILE A 906 -41.95 -15.64 17.13
CA ILE A 906 -40.62 -15.55 17.73
C ILE A 906 -39.76 -14.53 17.00
N PHE A 907 -39.87 -14.48 15.67
CA PHE A 907 -39.12 -13.54 14.84
C PHE A 907 -39.66 -12.11 14.86
N ASN A 908 -40.95 -11.92 15.19
CA ASN A 908 -41.49 -10.59 15.43
C ASN A 908 -41.12 -10.07 16.83
N ASN A 909 -39.82 -9.85 17.08
CA ASN A 909 -39.32 -9.25 18.32
C ASN A 909 -38.73 -7.86 18.03
N SER A 910 -39.18 -6.84 18.76
CA SER A 910 -38.73 -5.47 18.58
C SER A 910 -37.22 -5.27 18.80
N ASN A 911 -36.55 -6.16 19.54
CA ASN A 911 -35.12 -6.10 19.82
C ASN A 911 -34.27 -6.83 18.77
N LEU A 912 -34.88 -7.55 17.82
CA LEU A 912 -34.18 -8.28 16.75
C LEU A 912 -34.58 -7.72 15.39
N ARG A 913 -33.59 -7.21 14.65
CA ARG A 913 -33.81 -6.52 13.37
C ARG A 913 -32.75 -6.90 12.35
N ALA A 914 -33.03 -6.65 11.08
CA ALA A 914 -32.08 -6.84 9.99
C ALA A 914 -31.60 -5.49 9.44
N ASN A 915 -30.30 -5.39 9.18
CA ASN A 915 -29.65 -4.20 8.64
C ASN A 915 -28.69 -4.56 7.50
N MET A 916 -28.46 -3.61 6.58
CA MET A 916 -27.29 -3.63 5.71
C MET A 916 -26.19 -2.80 6.37
N VAL A 917 -25.05 -3.41 6.62
CA VAL A 917 -23.93 -2.79 7.34
C VAL A 917 -22.77 -2.63 6.39
N PHE A 918 -22.34 -1.39 6.18
CA PHE A 918 -21.19 -1.08 5.36
C PHE A 918 -19.91 -1.34 6.15
N ASP A 919 -19.06 -2.20 5.62
CA ASP A 919 -17.72 -2.44 6.11
C ASP A 919 -16.75 -1.54 5.35
N GLU A 920 -16.12 -0.61 6.08
CA GLU A 920 -15.17 0.36 5.53
C GLU A 920 -13.84 -0.29 5.12
N GLU A 921 -13.45 -1.41 5.73
CA GLU A 921 -12.21 -2.11 5.37
C GLU A 921 -12.37 -2.88 4.07
N THR A 922 -13.50 -3.57 3.90
CA THR A 922 -13.78 -4.34 2.68
C THR A 922 -14.54 -3.57 1.60
N GLN A 923 -14.99 -2.34 1.91
CA GLN A 923 -15.85 -1.48 1.06
C GLN A 923 -17.10 -2.22 0.55
N LYS A 924 -17.63 -3.14 1.36
CA LYS A 924 -18.78 -3.99 1.01
C LYS A 924 -19.88 -3.85 2.05
N SER A 925 -21.13 -3.89 1.59
CA SER A 925 -22.29 -3.94 2.48
C SER A 925 -22.66 -5.39 2.77
N TRP A 926 -22.73 -5.73 4.04
CA TRP A 926 -23.09 -7.06 4.53
C TRP A 926 -24.49 -7.04 5.12
N PRO A 927 -25.35 -8.01 4.80
CA PRO A 927 -26.57 -8.21 5.58
C PRO A 927 -26.19 -8.59 7.01
N ALA A 928 -26.90 -8.07 8.00
CA ALA A 928 -26.57 -8.29 9.41
C ALA A 928 -27.81 -8.49 10.26
N LEU A 929 -27.72 -9.41 11.21
CA LEU A 929 -28.65 -9.51 12.32
C LEU A 929 -28.21 -8.52 13.41
N THR A 930 -29.07 -7.54 13.72
CA THR A 930 -28.80 -6.53 14.75
C THR A 930 -29.67 -6.79 15.97
N ILE A 931 -29.02 -6.89 17.13
CA ILE A 931 -29.62 -7.20 18.43
C ILE A 931 -29.57 -5.94 19.28
N PHE A 932 -30.71 -5.29 19.46
CA PHE A 932 -30.84 -4.06 20.25
C PHE A 932 -31.05 -4.37 21.73
N VAL A 933 -30.40 -3.60 22.59
CA VAL A 933 -30.59 -3.65 24.05
C VAL A 933 -31.35 -2.43 24.52
N LYS A 934 -32.12 -2.62 25.59
CA LYS A 934 -32.88 -1.56 26.22
C LYS A 934 -32.52 -1.45 27.70
N ASN A 935 -32.65 -0.24 28.24
CA ASN A 935 -32.60 -0.02 29.68
C ASN A 935 -33.93 -0.45 30.35
N GLU A 936 -33.99 -0.35 31.68
CA GLU A 936 -35.19 -0.67 32.46
C GLU A 936 -36.41 0.21 32.13
N ALA A 937 -36.20 1.40 31.58
CA ALA A 937 -37.25 2.28 31.09
C ALA A 937 -37.75 1.93 29.67
N GLY A 938 -37.18 0.90 29.03
CA GLY A 938 -37.54 0.44 27.68
C GLY A 938 -36.92 1.24 26.54
N GLU A 939 -35.98 2.14 26.83
CA GLU A 939 -35.29 2.94 25.82
C GLU A 939 -34.11 2.17 25.22
N ILE A 940 -33.93 2.29 23.90
CA ILE A 940 -32.83 1.64 23.20
C ILE A 940 -31.52 2.37 23.53
N THR A 941 -30.59 1.65 24.15
CA THR A 941 -29.31 2.18 24.64
C THR A 941 -28.12 1.74 23.78
N GLY A 942 -28.23 0.61 23.09
CA GLY A 942 -27.17 0.07 22.24
C GLY A 942 -27.62 -1.09 21.37
N ALA A 943 -26.71 -1.61 20.55
CA ALA A 943 -26.95 -2.74 19.66
C ALA A 943 -25.67 -3.54 19.36
N LYS A 944 -25.80 -4.87 19.29
CA LYS A 944 -24.78 -5.76 18.71
C LYS A 944 -25.13 -6.09 17.28
N ILE A 945 -24.17 -5.96 16.38
CA ILE A 945 -24.31 -6.21 14.95
C ILE A 945 -23.54 -7.48 14.60
N LEU A 946 -24.27 -8.44 14.04
CA LEU A 946 -23.75 -9.73 13.62
C LEU A 946 -23.87 -9.84 12.10
N THR A 947 -22.74 -9.64 11.40
CA THR A 947 -22.66 -9.67 9.95
C THR A 947 -22.79 -11.09 9.40
N LEU A 948 -23.56 -11.21 8.32
CA LEU A 948 -23.95 -12.47 7.70
C LEU A 948 -23.46 -12.54 6.25
N ASN A 949 -23.08 -13.74 5.84
CA ASN A 949 -22.77 -14.02 4.44
C ASN A 949 -24.08 -14.18 3.66
N SER A 950 -24.27 -13.38 2.61
CA SER A 950 -25.50 -13.38 1.81
C SER A 950 -25.76 -14.68 1.04
N LYS A 951 -24.73 -15.51 0.80
CA LYS A 951 -24.87 -16.79 0.09
C LYS A 951 -25.10 -17.95 1.03
N THR A 952 -24.31 -18.04 2.11
CA THR A 952 -24.40 -19.18 3.04
C THR A 952 -25.41 -18.95 4.16
N CYS A 953 -25.85 -17.70 4.37
CA CYS A 953 -26.68 -17.28 5.49
C CYS A 953 -26.08 -17.68 6.86
N ASN A 954 -24.75 -17.77 6.94
CA ASN A 954 -23.99 -18.01 8.17
C ASN A 954 -23.21 -16.74 8.58
N LYS A 955 -22.61 -16.73 9.77
CA LYS A 955 -21.73 -15.62 10.19
C LYS A 955 -20.65 -15.37 9.12
N ALA A 956 -20.47 -14.11 8.75
CA ALA A 956 -19.36 -13.71 7.89
C ALA A 956 -18.04 -13.72 8.69
N ASP A 957 -16.90 -13.91 8.01
CA ASP A 957 -15.56 -13.79 8.60
C ASP A 957 -15.19 -12.30 8.82
N VAL A 958 -16.05 -11.57 9.52
CA VAL A 958 -15.92 -10.16 9.87
C VAL A 958 -16.15 -10.04 11.39
N PRO A 959 -15.33 -9.26 12.13
CA PRO A 959 -15.50 -9.09 13.58
C PRO A 959 -16.89 -8.55 13.94
N GLU A 960 -17.51 -9.10 15.00
CA GLU A 960 -18.78 -8.59 15.54
C GLU A 960 -18.60 -7.14 16.03
N LYS A 961 -19.54 -6.25 15.69
CA LYS A 961 -19.48 -4.81 16.02
C LYS A 961 -20.55 -4.44 17.03
N SER A 962 -20.20 -3.63 18.02
CA SER A 962 -21.11 -3.08 19.03
C SER A 962 -21.28 -1.57 18.81
N VAL A 963 -22.50 -1.05 18.97
CA VAL A 963 -22.82 0.38 18.80
C VAL A 963 -23.67 0.85 19.99
N GLY A 964 -23.38 2.03 20.54
CA GLY A 964 -24.05 2.55 21.73
C GLY A 964 -23.61 1.88 23.04
N THR A 965 -24.36 2.14 24.11
CA THR A 965 -24.06 1.60 25.45
C THR A 965 -24.72 0.24 25.65
N ILE A 966 -23.93 -0.83 25.62
CA ILE A 966 -24.41 -2.21 25.82
C ILE A 966 -24.18 -2.68 27.27
N SER A 967 -23.21 -2.08 27.97
CA SER A 967 -22.89 -2.41 29.36
C SER A 967 -24.09 -2.13 30.27
N GLY A 968 -24.52 -3.15 31.03
CA GLY A 968 -25.68 -3.09 31.93
C GLY A 968 -27.06 -3.15 31.25
N SER A 969 -27.14 -3.38 29.94
CA SER A 969 -28.42 -3.51 29.21
C SER A 969 -28.62 -4.92 28.64
N PHE A 970 -29.88 -5.36 28.50
CA PHE A 970 -30.22 -6.71 28.05
C PHE A 970 -31.13 -6.67 26.82
N ALA A 971 -31.00 -7.68 25.96
CA ALA A 971 -31.97 -7.90 24.89
C ALA A 971 -33.10 -8.78 25.44
N GLU A 972 -34.30 -8.21 25.55
CA GLU A 972 -35.47 -8.93 26.03
C GLU A 972 -36.07 -9.79 24.93
N ILE A 973 -36.07 -11.09 25.15
CA ILE A 973 -36.54 -12.09 24.19
C ILE A 973 -37.94 -12.56 24.52
N ALA A 974 -38.32 -12.63 25.80
CA ALA A 974 -39.69 -12.91 26.22
C ALA A 974 -40.02 -12.15 27.50
N GLN A 975 -41.26 -11.65 27.60
CA GLN A 975 -41.78 -10.96 28.78
C GLN A 975 -42.33 -11.94 29.82
N GLN A 976 -42.25 -11.52 31.08
CA GLN A 976 -42.87 -12.23 32.20
C GLN A 976 -44.38 -12.32 32.00
N ASN A 977 -44.95 -13.52 32.10
CA ASN A 977 -46.39 -13.69 32.21
C ASN A 977 -46.82 -13.38 33.66
N LEU A 978 -47.69 -12.39 33.84
CA LEU A 978 -48.13 -11.86 35.15
C LEU A 978 -48.80 -12.91 36.06
N LYS A 979 -49.14 -14.10 35.53
CA LYS A 979 -49.81 -15.18 36.26
C LYS A 979 -48.87 -16.09 37.09
N TYR A 980 -47.55 -16.00 36.92
CA TYR A 980 -46.59 -16.95 37.51
C TYR A 980 -45.53 -16.23 38.37
N SER A 981 -44.85 -16.98 39.26
CA SER A 981 -43.75 -16.44 40.08
C SER A 981 -42.64 -15.84 39.19
N PRO A 982 -41.97 -14.75 39.62
CA PRO A 982 -41.01 -14.03 38.78
C PRO A 982 -39.74 -14.87 38.56
N VAL A 983 -39.72 -15.65 37.48
CA VAL A 983 -38.53 -16.38 37.00
C VAL A 983 -37.94 -15.62 35.83
N THR A 984 -36.64 -15.32 35.91
CA THR A 984 -35.85 -14.69 34.84
C THR A 984 -34.74 -15.62 34.39
N ILE A 985 -34.69 -15.88 33.10
CA ILE A 985 -33.69 -16.72 32.45
C ILE A 985 -32.73 -15.81 31.71
N ILE A 986 -31.45 -15.84 32.07
CA ILE A 986 -30.41 -15.04 31.42
C ILE A 986 -29.49 -15.97 30.62
N THR A 987 -29.31 -15.67 29.33
CA THR A 987 -28.44 -16.43 28.42
C THR A 987 -27.22 -15.60 28.02
N LYS A 988 -26.14 -16.26 27.57
CA LYS A 988 -24.93 -15.59 27.05
C LYS A 988 -24.99 -15.28 25.55
N ASP A 989 -25.93 -15.86 24.84
CA ASP A 989 -26.07 -15.73 23.40
C ASP A 989 -27.54 -15.78 22.97
N ILE A 990 -27.80 -15.19 21.80
CA ILE A 990 -29.15 -14.99 21.28
C ILE A 990 -29.78 -16.29 20.78
N GLU A 991 -28.98 -17.23 20.26
CA GLU A 991 -29.45 -18.51 19.74
C GLU A 991 -30.05 -19.36 20.87
N THR A 992 -29.36 -19.40 22.01
CA THR A 992 -29.82 -20.04 23.24
C THR A 992 -31.12 -19.42 23.76
N ALA A 993 -31.22 -18.08 23.80
CA ALA A 993 -32.44 -17.41 24.26
C ALA A 993 -33.67 -17.71 23.39
N LEU A 994 -33.49 -17.71 22.07
CA LEU A 994 -34.56 -18.00 21.12
C LEU A 994 -35.01 -19.47 21.18
N THR A 995 -34.05 -20.38 21.39
CA THR A 995 -34.33 -21.83 21.56
C THR A 995 -35.16 -22.09 22.82
N ILE A 996 -34.82 -21.44 23.94
CA ILE A 996 -35.58 -21.52 25.21
C ILE A 996 -36.99 -20.97 25.04
N ARG A 997 -37.14 -19.84 24.33
CA ARG A 997 -38.46 -19.27 24.01
C ARG A 997 -39.30 -20.21 23.14
N GLN A 998 -38.70 -20.87 22.15
CA GLN A 998 -39.40 -21.83 21.30
C GLN A 998 -39.88 -23.06 22.08
N ALA A 999 -39.08 -23.53 23.04
CA ALA A 999 -39.43 -24.66 23.89
C ALA A 999 -40.64 -24.39 24.81
N GLY A 1000 -41.22 -23.18 24.77
CA GLY A 1000 -42.40 -22.82 25.54
C GLY A 1000 -42.10 -22.57 27.02
N VAL A 1001 -40.83 -22.33 27.36
CA VAL A 1001 -40.43 -22.06 28.75
C VAL A 1001 -41.01 -20.71 29.17
N GLU A 1002 -41.89 -20.74 30.16
CA GLU A 1002 -42.54 -19.55 30.69
C GLU A 1002 -41.62 -18.81 31.66
N GLY A 1003 -41.31 -17.54 31.36
CA GLY A 1003 -40.44 -16.70 32.17
C GLY A 1003 -39.94 -15.49 31.40
N LYS A 1004 -39.36 -14.51 32.10
CA LYS A 1004 -38.66 -13.39 31.44
C LYS A 1004 -37.34 -13.92 30.87
N ILE A 1005 -37.14 -13.86 29.56
CA ILE A 1005 -35.93 -14.36 28.91
C ILE A 1005 -35.09 -13.18 28.45
N LEU A 1006 -33.88 -13.06 28.99
CA LEU A 1006 -32.93 -12.00 28.70
C LEU A 1006 -31.66 -12.58 28.07
N CYS A 1007 -31.16 -11.92 27.03
CA CYS A 1007 -29.85 -12.22 26.46
C CYS A 1007 -28.84 -11.18 26.96
N ALA A 1008 -27.82 -11.63 27.70
CA ALA A 1008 -26.64 -10.85 28.04
C ALA A 1008 -25.70 -10.85 26.83
N ILE A 1009 -25.66 -9.71 26.12
CA ILE A 1009 -24.87 -9.55 24.90
C ILE A 1009 -23.36 -9.63 25.17
N GLU A 1010 -22.94 -9.21 26.37
CA GLU A 1010 -21.56 -9.28 26.86
C GLU A 1010 -21.49 -9.94 28.23
N ALA A 1011 -20.37 -10.59 28.53
CA ALA A 1011 -20.19 -11.36 29.75
C ALA A 1011 -20.24 -10.50 31.03
N GLU A 1012 -19.85 -9.23 30.94
CA GLU A 1012 -19.91 -8.26 32.04
C GLU A 1012 -21.34 -7.87 32.44
N ASN A 1013 -22.32 -7.97 31.54
CA ASN A 1013 -23.71 -7.63 31.84
C ASN A 1013 -24.31 -8.55 32.91
N LEU A 1014 -23.86 -9.80 32.99
CA LEU A 1014 -24.27 -10.74 34.04
C LEU A 1014 -23.89 -10.25 35.45
N GLN A 1015 -22.81 -9.48 35.59
CA GLN A 1015 -22.36 -8.96 36.90
C GLN A 1015 -23.17 -7.74 37.35
N ASN A 1016 -23.83 -7.06 36.40
CA ASN A 1016 -24.57 -5.82 36.62
C ASN A 1016 -26.10 -6.02 36.69
N TYR A 1017 -26.61 -7.25 36.62
CA TYR A 1017 -28.04 -7.52 36.75
C TYR A 1017 -28.48 -7.37 38.21
N ASN A 1018 -29.48 -6.53 38.47
CA ASN A 1018 -30.02 -6.33 39.80
C ASN A 1018 -31.38 -7.02 39.93
N PRO A 1019 -31.48 -8.19 40.60
CA PRO A 1019 -32.76 -8.91 40.71
C PRO A 1019 -33.75 -8.19 41.61
N GLY A 1020 -35.02 -8.20 41.19
CA GLY A 1020 -36.13 -7.71 42.00
C GLY A 1020 -36.42 -8.60 43.22
N PRO A 1021 -37.20 -8.09 44.20
CA PRO A 1021 -37.54 -8.84 45.40
C PRO A 1021 -38.29 -10.13 45.03
N LYS A 1022 -37.75 -11.29 45.46
CA LYS A 1022 -38.29 -12.65 45.21
C LYS A 1022 -38.15 -13.16 43.76
N GLU A 1023 -37.36 -12.48 42.92
CA GLU A 1023 -37.04 -12.94 41.57
C GLU A 1023 -36.10 -14.16 41.61
N LYS A 1024 -36.44 -15.23 40.87
CA LYS A 1024 -35.59 -16.41 40.72
C LYS A 1024 -34.82 -16.31 39.40
N ILE A 1025 -33.50 -16.34 39.46
CA ILE A 1025 -32.64 -16.23 38.28
C ILE A 1025 -32.14 -17.61 37.85
N ILE A 1026 -32.26 -17.91 36.56
CA ILE A 1026 -31.73 -19.12 35.93
C ILE A 1026 -30.70 -18.68 34.89
N LEU A 1027 -29.45 -19.09 35.07
CA LEU A 1027 -28.42 -18.90 34.05
C LEU A 1027 -28.41 -20.11 33.12
N ALA A 1028 -28.75 -19.89 31.85
CA ALA A 1028 -28.72 -20.94 30.84
C ALA A 1028 -27.45 -20.84 30.01
N VAL A 1029 -26.67 -21.93 30.00
CA VAL A 1029 -25.36 -22.00 29.30
C VAL A 1029 -25.34 -23.21 28.38
N LYS A 1030 -24.83 -23.01 27.16
CA LYS A 1030 -24.65 -24.06 26.15
C LYS A 1030 -23.44 -24.94 26.55
N ASN A 1031 -23.66 -26.21 26.87
CA ASN A 1031 -22.60 -27.18 27.16
C ASN A 1031 -22.08 -27.80 25.86
N LYS A 1032 -20.78 -28.12 25.78
CA LYS A 1032 -20.14 -28.62 24.54
C LYS A 1032 -20.71 -29.96 24.03
N ASP A 1033 -21.39 -30.72 24.89
CA ASP A 1033 -22.00 -32.01 24.57
C ASP A 1033 -23.53 -31.95 24.62
N LYS A 1034 -24.17 -31.33 23.61
CA LYS A 1034 -25.61 -31.41 23.22
C LYS A 1034 -26.71 -31.54 24.32
N HIS A 1035 -26.45 -31.19 25.58
CA HIS A 1035 -27.40 -31.18 26.68
C HIS A 1035 -27.40 -29.82 27.39
N PHE A 1036 -28.59 -29.26 27.62
CA PHE A 1036 -28.78 -28.02 28.36
C PHE A 1036 -28.50 -28.25 29.86
N GLY A 1037 -27.55 -27.50 30.43
CA GLY A 1037 -27.33 -27.45 31.87
C GLY A 1037 -27.96 -26.20 32.47
N PHE A 1038 -28.77 -26.35 33.51
CA PHE A 1038 -29.32 -25.24 34.30
C PHE A 1038 -28.49 -25.07 35.57
N ALA A 1039 -27.92 -23.88 35.79
CA ALA A 1039 -27.35 -23.50 37.07
C ALA A 1039 -28.34 -22.58 37.79
N THR A 1040 -28.93 -23.06 38.88
CA THR A 1040 -29.82 -22.26 39.73
C THR A 1040 -28.95 -21.49 40.72
N ILE A 1041 -28.91 -20.17 40.62
CA ILE A 1041 -28.33 -19.31 41.65
C ILE A 1041 -29.51 -18.84 42.51
N ARG A 1042 -29.43 -19.11 43.81
CA ARG A 1042 -30.51 -18.83 44.76
C ARG A 1042 -30.57 -17.37 45.14
#